data_AF-A0A1G7W771-F1
#
_entry.id   AF-A0A1G7W771-F1
#
_cell.length_a   1.000
_cell.length_b   1.000
_cell.length_c   1.000
_cell.angle_alpha   90.00
_cell.angle_beta   90.00
_cell.angle_gamma   90.00
#
_symmetry.space_group_name_H-M   'P 1'
#
loop_
_entity.id
_entity.type
_entity.pdbx_description
1 polymer ?
#
loop_
_entity_poly.entity_id
_entity_poly.type
_entity_poly.pdbx_seq_one_letter_code
_entity_poly.pdbx_strand_id
1 'polypeptide(L)'
;MKRILLLIMPLWVGIIHLHIVAQERVYTLLDWKFKDASQELKLNMSEYKLDFNHPLPYTDMQKEWKVAAELKCGTLGTEQVFVCKEGKASHLLGKNSLFGDISLGYDNMHRQFFVEVIDKNEQPHRLCAGPTVTTGQWYRVSATAHYDAKKDESVLELNVDGTSDMLRYPGKALRHNASLWVLGHGFPSGFPNSLQVREGAIRNLEISGAPLPRVAGQNPLFTDRFTADPAFTVIGNTVYAYVGEDCAGPGGWFNMPRWLCYSSTDMKHWTAHGPVLKAADFPYASPGGSWAGQVVERDGKFYYYVTLDYKNKPEHAIDVAVSDSPTGPFTPARIDGTPLITDDMTPDSHRGNADIDPTVLIDDDGTPWMAWGNGDCYMVRLKKNMIELDGEVKKVPMRNYSEGPWLFKRGNLYYNVYASDAPGVQSEQMAYSTAEQMEGPWTYRGFVSTSANHGFTIHPSVIQFKGKWYYIYHDGSYQLEGAPGGDCRRSVCAENLYFNTDGTMQFVPLTQGGLSEKNDLLSTLRSVEGRLQDKKSRQPTPLKQWCTTQITGGDWLLLEQKDMEFVSSLSADRLLYFFRQRVGLPQPEGCFPYGGWESTDLKGHTLGHYLTTLSLFYFQSGDTEAKKTVDYIVGVLREVQMKGGSGYVSAFGEEMLNRVETDGSGWAPYYTLHKILQGLLDAHRYTGNEMALTIASEMGDYIYLRTTRLQDKELWRHNMDVQEVGGFAEAMLNLYQETKHEQHLKAGQFFQQTDKLLPSAGGHDILDDKRTPNFHHANSTIPQFIAAEREYEISGDKTLLLAAVNFWKHVTLHRTYCNGSTGYHEHWNLPPDHIGEELDGQAGETCCTNNLIKLSNDLFRITRQPQYAEYVERATLNHIMGSINPENANFMYFHTQLPGSFKTYGKNTDVFWCCTGTGMENHVRYGQSVFFSDADTLYVSQFFPAQLNWTDKKMIVEQTGDLTHDTFIRIRITKGSGRAVLKIRIPSWCKGFKATCAKQDLHYETRDGYCIISGSWKQGDVISVHLPMHLRLEHLPSQPHIVALYYGPFALAADMGTEGITEDRVNVTDNYFGGYPSYMQPADPIPALTGSRTNLDWIRKTEGKLEFSTTATSDGNPVRFVPLYKTFGIRFTDYMKLND
;
A
#
# COMPACT_ATOMS: atom_id res chain seq x y z
N MET A 1 -33.36 -47.57 48.43
CA MET A 1 -32.56 -47.30 47.21
C MET A 1 -33.42 -47.06 45.95
N LYS A 2 -34.51 -46.28 46.04
CA LYS A 2 -35.34 -45.88 44.88
C LYS A 2 -35.87 -44.45 45.08
N ARG A 3 -34.98 -43.46 45.19
CA ARG A 3 -35.34 -42.02 45.24
C ARG A 3 -34.20 -41.03 44.95
N ILE A 4 -33.13 -41.45 44.25
CA ILE A 4 -31.98 -40.56 43.89
C ILE A 4 -31.69 -40.56 42.36
N LEU A 5 -32.60 -41.07 41.52
CA LEU A 5 -32.36 -41.13 40.06
C LEU A 5 -33.30 -40.26 39.20
N LEU A 6 -33.97 -39.26 39.77
CA LEU A 6 -34.99 -38.46 39.06
C LEU A 6 -34.79 -36.93 39.13
N LEU A 7 -33.56 -36.46 39.41
CA LEU A 7 -33.26 -35.02 39.54
C LEU A 7 -32.13 -34.50 38.62
N ILE A 8 -31.63 -35.29 37.67
CA ILE A 8 -30.51 -34.89 36.78
C ILE A 8 -30.89 -35.02 35.31
N MET A 9 -32.12 -34.65 34.92
CA MET A 9 -32.56 -34.79 33.52
C MET A 9 -33.29 -33.63 32.82
N PRO A 10 -33.42 -32.39 33.37
CA PRO A 10 -33.85 -31.26 32.54
C PRO A 10 -32.76 -30.21 32.20
N LEU A 11 -31.54 -30.29 32.74
CA LEU A 11 -30.51 -29.26 32.51
C LEU A 11 -29.61 -29.49 31.28
N TRP A 12 -29.64 -30.68 30.68
CA TRP A 12 -28.82 -31.00 29.51
C TRP A 12 -29.55 -30.91 28.17
N VAL A 13 -30.89 -30.81 28.17
CA VAL A 13 -31.68 -30.74 26.93
C VAL A 13 -31.96 -29.28 26.52
N GLY A 14 -32.05 -28.35 27.48
CA GLY A 14 -32.30 -26.92 27.20
C GLY A 14 -31.09 -26.14 26.64
N ILE A 15 -29.86 -26.51 27.00
CA ILE A 15 -28.65 -25.82 26.52
C ILE A 15 -28.19 -26.38 25.16
N ILE A 16 -28.47 -27.65 24.88
CA ILE A 16 -28.17 -28.27 23.58
C ILE A 16 -29.21 -27.89 22.52
N HIS A 17 -30.48 -27.64 22.89
CA HIS A 17 -31.48 -27.18 21.92
C HIS A 17 -31.36 -25.70 21.51
N LEU A 18 -30.80 -24.81 22.34
CA LEU A 18 -30.66 -23.40 21.96
C LEU A 18 -29.42 -23.10 21.11
N HIS A 19 -28.34 -23.89 21.21
CA HIS A 19 -27.16 -23.76 20.34
C HIS A 19 -27.32 -24.42 18.97
N ILE A 20 -28.35 -25.24 18.76
CA ILE A 20 -28.62 -25.90 17.48
C ILE A 20 -29.61 -25.10 16.62
N VAL A 21 -30.41 -24.20 17.21
CA VAL A 21 -31.53 -23.53 16.49
C VAL A 21 -31.09 -22.27 15.72
N ALA A 22 -29.88 -21.76 15.92
CA ALA A 22 -29.37 -20.61 15.16
C ALA A 22 -28.80 -20.98 13.77
N GLN A 23 -28.65 -22.27 13.44
CA GLN A 23 -27.77 -22.73 12.34
C GLN A 23 -28.44 -23.27 11.06
N GLU A 24 -29.76 -23.17 10.88
CA GLU A 24 -30.40 -23.64 9.62
C GLU A 24 -31.60 -22.76 9.20
N ARG A 25 -31.46 -21.43 9.21
CA ARG A 25 -32.54 -20.56 8.72
C ARG A 25 -32.50 -20.53 7.18
N VAL A 26 -33.56 -21.07 6.57
CA VAL A 26 -33.79 -20.98 5.13
C VAL A 26 -34.62 -19.73 4.84
N TYR A 27 -34.04 -18.83 4.06
CA TYR A 27 -34.67 -17.62 3.54
C TYR A 27 -35.27 -17.91 2.17
N THR A 28 -36.42 -17.29 1.87
CA THR A 28 -37.21 -17.57 0.67
C THR A 28 -37.71 -16.28 0.02
N LEU A 29 -38.45 -16.37 -1.08
CA LEU A 29 -39.10 -15.18 -1.68
C LEU A 29 -40.03 -14.44 -0.70
N LEU A 30 -40.52 -15.08 0.36
CA LEU A 30 -41.34 -14.40 1.39
C LEU A 30 -40.58 -13.26 2.08
N ASP A 31 -39.26 -13.37 2.20
CA ASP A 31 -38.40 -12.33 2.79
C ASP A 31 -38.38 -11.04 1.95
N TRP A 32 -38.75 -11.12 0.67
CA TRP A 32 -38.98 -9.99 -0.23
C TRP A 32 -40.45 -9.54 -0.28
N LYS A 33 -41.27 -9.95 0.70
CA LYS A 33 -42.70 -9.60 0.83
C LYS A 33 -43.61 -10.20 -0.27
N PHE A 34 -43.22 -11.30 -0.89
CA PHE A 34 -44.13 -12.08 -1.75
C PHE A 34 -45.11 -12.90 -0.90
N LYS A 35 -46.33 -13.17 -1.41
CA LYS A 35 -47.39 -13.84 -0.64
C LYS A 35 -47.15 -15.34 -0.44
N ASP A 36 -46.41 -15.99 -1.34
CA ASP A 36 -46.13 -17.42 -1.34
C ASP A 36 -44.76 -17.65 -2.01
N ALA A 37 -43.89 -18.47 -1.41
CA ALA A 37 -42.54 -18.76 -1.93
C ALA A 37 -42.54 -19.53 -3.26
N SER A 38 -43.65 -20.20 -3.58
CA SER A 38 -43.83 -20.96 -4.82
C SER A 38 -44.40 -20.13 -5.99
N GLN A 39 -44.84 -18.90 -5.72
CA GLN A 39 -45.30 -18.00 -6.77
C GLN A 39 -44.15 -17.54 -7.67
N GLU A 40 -44.45 -17.42 -8.96
CA GLU A 40 -43.52 -16.93 -9.96
C GLU A 40 -43.22 -15.44 -9.75
N LEU A 41 -41.97 -15.11 -9.39
CA LEU A 41 -41.45 -13.75 -9.43
C LEU A 41 -40.87 -13.46 -10.81
N LYS A 42 -41.54 -12.59 -11.58
CA LYS A 42 -41.04 -12.11 -12.88
C LYS A 42 -39.97 -11.05 -12.66
N LEU A 43 -38.79 -11.27 -13.23
CA LEU A 43 -37.60 -10.44 -13.01
C LEU A 43 -37.33 -9.46 -14.17
N ASN A 44 -38.29 -9.25 -15.06
CA ASN A 44 -38.22 -8.46 -16.30
C ASN A 44 -37.62 -7.05 -16.09
N MET A 45 -36.28 -6.96 -16.15
CA MET A 45 -35.50 -5.73 -15.89
C MET A 45 -35.82 -5.09 -14.54
N SER A 46 -36.25 -5.88 -13.56
CA SER A 46 -36.67 -5.43 -12.23
C SER A 46 -35.71 -5.94 -11.17
N GLU A 47 -35.26 -5.04 -10.30
CA GLU A 47 -34.43 -5.37 -9.14
C GLU A 47 -35.26 -5.38 -7.86
N TYR A 48 -35.09 -6.43 -7.07
CA TYR A 48 -35.70 -6.55 -5.75
C TYR A 48 -34.59 -6.65 -4.71
N LYS A 49 -34.32 -5.52 -4.03
CA LYS A 49 -33.32 -5.41 -2.97
C LYS A 49 -33.99 -5.51 -1.60
N LEU A 50 -33.36 -6.21 -0.68
CA LEU A 50 -33.71 -6.10 0.73
C LEU A 50 -33.12 -4.81 1.30
N ASP A 51 -33.86 -4.17 2.20
CA ASP A 51 -33.29 -3.09 2.99
C ASP A 51 -32.39 -3.66 4.09
N PHE A 52 -31.51 -2.83 4.64
CA PHE A 52 -30.68 -3.17 5.79
C PHE A 52 -31.50 -3.35 7.09
N ASN A 53 -32.82 -3.16 7.07
CA ASN A 53 -33.69 -3.48 8.20
C ASN A 53 -34.13 -4.95 8.20
N HIS A 54 -33.84 -5.68 7.12
CA HIS A 54 -34.04 -7.11 7.04
C HIS A 54 -32.88 -7.87 7.70
N PRO A 55 -33.10 -9.05 8.33
CA PRO A 55 -32.03 -9.91 8.84
C PRO A 55 -31.09 -10.48 7.76
N LEU A 56 -31.65 -10.83 6.60
CA LEU A 56 -30.96 -11.60 5.55
C LEU A 56 -29.64 -10.96 5.06
N PRO A 57 -29.52 -9.63 4.85
CA PRO A 57 -28.25 -8.97 4.51
C PRO A 57 -27.06 -9.29 5.43
N TYR A 58 -27.30 -9.59 6.71
CA TYR A 58 -26.26 -9.74 7.74
C TYR A 58 -25.99 -11.21 8.14
N THR A 59 -26.60 -12.15 7.44
CA THR A 59 -26.46 -13.58 7.75
C THR A 59 -25.03 -14.03 7.46
N ASP A 60 -24.34 -14.52 8.49
CA ASP A 60 -22.99 -15.06 8.37
C ASP A 60 -23.01 -16.43 7.67
N MET A 61 -22.35 -16.48 6.53
CA MET A 61 -22.31 -17.62 5.61
C MET A 61 -20.86 -18.07 5.34
N GLN A 62 -19.94 -17.76 6.26
CA GLN A 62 -18.50 -17.99 6.04
C GLN A 62 -18.09 -19.46 6.09
N LYS A 63 -18.85 -20.33 6.77
CA LYS A 63 -18.55 -21.77 6.82
C LYS A 63 -19.13 -22.49 5.61
N GLU A 64 -20.39 -22.23 5.30
CA GLU A 64 -21.06 -22.82 4.15
C GLU A 64 -22.27 -21.97 3.76
N TRP A 65 -22.70 -22.10 2.51
CA TRP A 65 -23.95 -21.53 2.03
C TRP A 65 -24.56 -22.37 0.91
N LYS A 66 -25.87 -22.20 0.72
CA LYS A 66 -26.69 -22.78 -0.34
C LYS A 66 -27.61 -21.70 -0.90
N VAL A 67 -27.64 -21.57 -2.22
CA VAL A 67 -28.66 -20.85 -2.98
C VAL A 67 -29.32 -21.84 -3.93
N ALA A 68 -30.61 -22.10 -3.77
CA ALA A 68 -31.37 -22.97 -4.65
C ALA A 68 -32.63 -22.27 -5.15
N ALA A 69 -32.99 -22.46 -6.41
CA ALA A 69 -34.19 -21.89 -7.01
C ALA A 69 -34.58 -22.64 -8.28
N GLU A 70 -35.81 -22.43 -8.72
CA GLU A 70 -36.19 -22.70 -10.11
C GLU A 70 -36.02 -21.41 -10.92
N LEU A 71 -35.21 -21.48 -11.98
CA LEU A 71 -34.89 -20.34 -12.85
C LEU A 71 -35.43 -20.56 -14.26
N LYS A 72 -35.97 -19.50 -14.87
CA LYS A 72 -36.46 -19.48 -16.25
C LYS A 72 -35.89 -18.28 -16.99
N CYS A 73 -35.16 -18.52 -18.08
CA CYS A 73 -34.68 -17.47 -18.97
C CYS A 73 -35.73 -17.15 -20.05
N GLY A 74 -36.17 -15.90 -20.14
CA GLY A 74 -37.14 -15.46 -21.17
C GLY A 74 -36.49 -14.97 -22.46
N THR A 75 -35.21 -14.61 -22.41
CA THR A 75 -34.39 -14.33 -23.59
C THR A 75 -33.03 -14.98 -23.44
N LEU A 76 -32.45 -15.42 -24.55
CA LEU A 76 -31.06 -15.86 -24.64
C LEU A 76 -30.33 -14.89 -25.57
N GLY A 77 -29.06 -14.58 -25.32
CA GLY A 77 -28.28 -13.60 -26.09
C GLY A 77 -27.50 -12.61 -25.25
N THR A 78 -27.79 -12.52 -23.94
CA THR A 78 -26.98 -11.79 -22.96
C THR A 78 -26.87 -12.58 -21.67
N GLU A 79 -25.78 -12.37 -20.95
CA GLU A 79 -25.62 -12.83 -19.56
C GLU A 79 -26.71 -12.22 -18.66
N GLN A 80 -27.11 -12.94 -17.61
CA GLN A 80 -28.19 -12.53 -16.71
C GLN A 80 -27.90 -12.97 -15.27
N VAL A 81 -28.13 -12.12 -14.27
CA VAL A 81 -27.94 -12.44 -12.86
C VAL A 81 -29.30 -12.53 -12.15
N PHE A 82 -29.63 -13.72 -11.65
CA PHE A 82 -30.90 -13.97 -10.96
C PHE A 82 -30.82 -13.65 -9.47
N VAL A 83 -29.72 -14.06 -8.83
CA VAL A 83 -29.49 -13.85 -7.38
C VAL A 83 -28.07 -13.33 -7.19
N CYS A 84 -27.93 -12.25 -6.43
CA CYS A 84 -26.65 -11.62 -6.12
C CYS A 84 -26.58 -11.26 -4.63
N LYS A 85 -25.44 -11.50 -3.98
CA LYS A 85 -25.10 -10.91 -2.66
C LYS A 85 -24.01 -9.87 -2.89
N GLU A 86 -24.31 -8.57 -2.78
CA GLU A 86 -23.37 -7.47 -3.06
C GLU A 86 -22.06 -7.60 -2.23
N GLY A 87 -20.94 -7.01 -2.65
CA GLY A 87 -19.65 -7.10 -1.92
C GLY A 87 -19.19 -5.75 -1.32
N LYS A 88 -18.15 -5.76 -0.46
CA LYS A 88 -17.59 -4.57 0.25
C LYS A 88 -17.18 -3.42 -0.71
N ALA A 89 -16.88 -3.74 -1.96
CA ALA A 89 -16.51 -2.79 -3.01
C ALA A 89 -17.65 -1.85 -3.45
N SER A 90 -18.93 -2.16 -3.17
CA SER A 90 -20.04 -1.38 -3.73
C SER A 90 -20.23 0.00 -3.09
N HIS A 91 -19.52 0.32 -2.00
CA HIS A 91 -19.63 1.62 -1.29
C HIS A 91 -18.35 2.48 -1.37
N LEU A 92 -17.17 1.87 -1.56
CA LEU A 92 -15.87 2.57 -1.52
C LEU A 92 -15.12 2.56 -2.86
N LEU A 93 -15.48 1.67 -3.79
CA LEU A 93 -14.92 1.63 -5.15
C LEU A 93 -16.03 1.99 -6.13
N GLY A 94 -15.80 2.98 -6.98
CA GLY A 94 -16.80 3.46 -7.94
C GLY A 94 -17.34 2.33 -8.81
N LYS A 95 -18.63 1.99 -8.64
CA LYS A 95 -19.64 1.46 -9.59
C LYS A 95 -19.26 0.43 -10.69
N ASN A 96 -18.06 -0.16 -10.75
CA ASN A 96 -17.59 -0.93 -11.90
C ASN A 96 -17.23 -2.41 -11.63
N SER A 97 -17.41 -2.97 -10.43
CA SER A 97 -17.36 -4.43 -10.27
C SER A 97 -18.71 -5.04 -10.65
N LEU A 98 -18.71 -5.93 -11.65
CA LEU A 98 -19.87 -6.72 -12.08
C LEU A 98 -20.50 -7.58 -10.96
N PHE A 99 -19.79 -7.81 -9.85
CA PHE A 99 -20.01 -9.01 -9.04
C PHE A 99 -20.22 -8.70 -7.57
N GLY A 100 -21.34 -9.18 -7.04
CA GLY A 100 -21.45 -9.42 -5.62
C GLY A 100 -20.48 -10.52 -5.17
N ASP A 101 -20.26 -10.66 -3.87
CA ASP A 101 -19.45 -11.75 -3.31
C ASP A 101 -20.03 -13.15 -3.66
N ILE A 102 -21.31 -13.22 -4.05
CA ILE A 102 -21.96 -14.37 -4.70
C ILE A 102 -22.81 -13.87 -5.88
N SER A 103 -22.70 -14.50 -7.05
CA SER A 103 -23.57 -14.28 -8.21
C SER A 103 -24.05 -15.60 -8.81
N LEU A 104 -25.37 -15.79 -8.95
CA LEU A 104 -26.00 -16.96 -9.58
C LEU A 104 -26.81 -16.50 -10.80
N GLY A 105 -26.47 -17.01 -11.99
CA GLY A 105 -26.96 -16.44 -13.24
C GLY A 105 -26.94 -17.39 -14.44
N TYR A 106 -27.27 -16.86 -15.61
CA TYR A 106 -27.16 -17.52 -16.92
C TYR A 106 -25.98 -16.96 -17.69
N ASP A 107 -25.09 -17.84 -18.14
CA ASP A 107 -23.90 -17.52 -18.93
C ASP A 107 -24.20 -17.71 -20.42
N ASN A 108 -24.11 -16.64 -21.18
CA ASN A 108 -24.48 -16.66 -22.59
C ASN A 108 -23.46 -17.39 -23.46
N MET A 109 -22.18 -17.40 -23.07
CA MET A 109 -21.09 -18.03 -23.83
C MET A 109 -21.21 -19.56 -23.79
N HIS A 110 -21.44 -20.11 -22.60
CA HIS A 110 -21.60 -21.55 -22.37
C HIS A 110 -23.04 -22.01 -22.59
N ARG A 111 -23.99 -21.06 -22.64
CA ARG A 111 -25.43 -21.31 -22.68
C ARG A 111 -25.90 -22.21 -21.52
N GLN A 112 -25.32 -22.02 -20.34
CA GLN A 112 -25.55 -22.79 -19.11
C GLN A 112 -25.84 -21.82 -17.96
N PHE A 113 -26.30 -22.32 -16.82
CA PHE A 113 -26.29 -21.52 -15.59
C PHE A 113 -24.87 -21.48 -15.01
N PHE A 114 -24.53 -20.38 -14.35
CA PHE A 114 -23.27 -20.19 -13.65
C PHE A 114 -23.50 -19.79 -12.20
N VAL A 115 -22.53 -20.11 -11.35
CA VAL A 115 -22.31 -19.47 -10.05
C VAL A 115 -20.91 -18.89 -10.01
N GLU A 116 -20.76 -17.71 -9.45
CA GLU A 116 -19.50 -17.02 -9.26
C GLU A 116 -19.35 -16.54 -7.81
N VAL A 117 -18.13 -16.64 -7.29
CA VAL A 117 -17.76 -16.28 -5.91
C VAL A 117 -16.45 -15.50 -5.90
N ILE A 118 -16.29 -14.56 -4.96
CA ILE A 118 -15.02 -13.83 -4.76
C ILE A 118 -14.24 -14.44 -3.59
N ASP A 119 -12.98 -14.79 -3.83
CA ASP A 119 -12.12 -15.40 -2.80
C ASP A 119 -11.46 -14.41 -1.84
N LYS A 120 -10.65 -14.92 -0.90
CA LYS A 120 -9.95 -14.09 0.10
C LYS A 120 -8.89 -13.12 -0.48
N ASN A 121 -8.44 -13.36 -1.72
CA ASN A 121 -7.48 -12.52 -2.46
C ASN A 121 -8.19 -11.64 -3.50
N GLU A 122 -9.51 -11.51 -3.38
CA GLU A 122 -10.37 -10.74 -4.29
C GLU A 122 -10.40 -11.27 -5.73
N GLN A 123 -10.10 -12.55 -5.93
CA GLN A 123 -10.18 -13.19 -7.25
C GLN A 123 -11.56 -13.83 -7.47
N PRO A 124 -12.22 -13.59 -8.62
CA PRO A 124 -13.48 -14.25 -8.95
C PRO A 124 -13.26 -15.69 -9.42
N HIS A 125 -14.14 -16.59 -8.98
CA HIS A 125 -14.17 -18.01 -9.38
C HIS A 125 -15.55 -18.36 -9.90
N ARG A 126 -15.65 -18.64 -11.20
CA ARG A 126 -16.90 -18.97 -11.89
C ARG A 126 -16.97 -20.45 -12.25
N LEU A 127 -18.16 -21.03 -12.06
CA LEU A 127 -18.50 -22.41 -12.40
C LEU A 127 -19.78 -22.43 -13.25
N CYS A 128 -19.73 -23.01 -14.45
CA CYS A 128 -20.89 -23.27 -15.30
C CYS A 128 -21.25 -24.76 -15.26
N ALA A 129 -22.54 -25.10 -15.16
CA ALA A 129 -22.98 -26.49 -15.15
C ALA A 129 -24.38 -26.67 -15.76
N GLY A 130 -24.73 -27.91 -16.11
CA GLY A 130 -26.07 -28.27 -16.58
C GLY A 130 -26.21 -28.45 -18.09
N PRO A 131 -27.43 -28.76 -18.57
CA PRO A 131 -27.73 -28.78 -20.00
C PRO A 131 -27.72 -27.37 -20.60
N THR A 132 -27.71 -27.28 -21.93
CA THR A 132 -27.93 -26.02 -22.65
C THR A 132 -29.30 -25.45 -22.32
N VAL A 133 -29.33 -24.21 -21.86
CA VAL A 133 -30.55 -23.49 -21.48
C VAL A 133 -31.37 -23.13 -22.71
N THR A 134 -32.67 -23.38 -22.62
CA THR A 134 -33.67 -23.09 -23.63
C THR A 134 -34.65 -22.05 -23.10
N THR A 135 -34.96 -21.06 -23.94
CA THR A 135 -35.89 -19.99 -23.59
C THR A 135 -37.25 -20.52 -23.14
N GLY A 136 -37.77 -19.99 -22.04
CA GLY A 136 -39.10 -20.33 -21.51
C GLY A 136 -39.18 -21.63 -20.72
N GLN A 137 -38.10 -22.43 -20.66
CA GLN A 137 -38.02 -23.64 -19.85
C GLN A 137 -37.57 -23.32 -18.41
N TRP A 138 -38.11 -24.08 -17.45
CA TRP A 138 -37.71 -24.03 -16.04
C TRP A 138 -36.58 -25.03 -15.77
N TYR A 139 -35.61 -24.60 -14.99
CA TYR A 139 -34.47 -25.41 -14.53
C TYR A 139 -34.37 -25.32 -13.01
N ARG A 140 -34.16 -26.46 -12.35
CA ARG A 140 -33.81 -26.48 -10.91
C ARG A 140 -32.33 -26.25 -10.77
N VAL A 141 -31.97 -25.14 -10.15
CA VAL A 141 -30.57 -24.71 -9.98
C VAL A 141 -30.28 -24.65 -8.49
N SER A 142 -29.18 -25.26 -8.05
CA SER A 142 -28.66 -25.09 -6.70
C SER A 142 -27.16 -24.94 -6.70
N ALA A 143 -26.66 -23.88 -6.07
CA ALA A 143 -25.25 -23.68 -5.80
C ALA A 143 -24.98 -23.79 -4.31
N THR A 144 -23.87 -24.44 -3.94
CA THR A 144 -23.43 -24.58 -2.56
C THR A 144 -21.94 -24.34 -2.45
N ALA A 145 -21.49 -23.68 -1.38
CA ALA A 145 -20.08 -23.69 -1.02
C ALA A 145 -19.86 -24.15 0.41
N HIS A 146 -18.73 -24.84 0.64
CA HIS A 146 -18.34 -25.33 1.95
C HIS A 146 -16.84 -25.10 2.20
N TYR A 147 -16.51 -24.46 3.32
CA TYR A 147 -15.15 -24.14 3.75
C TYR A 147 -14.51 -25.28 4.55
N ASP A 148 -13.33 -25.73 4.09
CA ASP A 148 -12.43 -26.61 4.82
C ASP A 148 -11.37 -25.79 5.58
N ALA A 149 -11.65 -25.53 6.86
CA ALA A 149 -10.76 -24.78 7.74
C ALA A 149 -9.36 -25.40 7.91
N LYS A 150 -9.16 -26.69 7.62
CA LYS A 150 -7.83 -27.32 7.70
C LYS A 150 -6.97 -27.00 6.48
N LYS A 151 -7.60 -26.81 5.33
CA LYS A 151 -6.93 -26.49 4.06
C LYS A 151 -6.92 -25.00 3.77
N ASP A 152 -7.73 -24.23 4.49
CA ASP A 152 -8.03 -22.84 4.20
C ASP A 152 -8.51 -22.65 2.75
N GLU A 153 -9.45 -23.51 2.35
CA GLU A 153 -9.99 -23.61 0.99
C GLU A 153 -11.49 -23.92 1.07
N SER A 154 -12.27 -23.38 0.14
CA SER A 154 -13.68 -23.68 -0.04
C SER A 154 -13.92 -24.47 -1.32
N VAL A 155 -14.93 -25.33 -1.28
CA VAL A 155 -15.43 -26.09 -2.43
C VAL A 155 -16.75 -25.49 -2.85
N LEU A 156 -16.86 -25.02 -4.08
CA LEU A 156 -18.09 -24.56 -4.72
C LEU A 156 -18.65 -25.69 -5.60
N GLU A 157 -19.93 -25.99 -5.49
CA GLU A 157 -20.66 -26.95 -6.32
C GLU A 157 -21.87 -26.27 -6.94
N LEU A 158 -22.12 -26.51 -8.23
CA LEU A 158 -23.30 -26.06 -8.94
C LEU A 158 -24.03 -27.27 -9.52
N ASN A 159 -25.31 -27.44 -9.17
CA ASN A 159 -26.20 -28.46 -9.71
C ASN A 159 -27.32 -27.81 -10.53
N VAL A 160 -27.57 -28.32 -11.74
CA VAL A 160 -28.66 -27.91 -12.63
C VAL A 160 -29.35 -29.16 -13.15
N ASP A 161 -30.62 -29.36 -12.77
CA ASP A 161 -31.45 -30.52 -13.13
C ASP A 161 -30.74 -31.88 -12.94
N GLY A 162 -29.97 -32.03 -11.87
CA GLY A 162 -29.27 -33.27 -11.52
C GLY A 162 -27.88 -33.42 -12.14
N THR A 163 -27.44 -32.50 -13.00
CA THR A 163 -26.05 -32.41 -13.48
C THR A 163 -25.27 -31.48 -12.57
N SER A 164 -24.14 -31.92 -12.02
CA SER A 164 -23.31 -31.11 -11.12
C SER A 164 -21.88 -30.97 -11.63
N ASP A 165 -21.25 -29.86 -11.26
CA ASP A 165 -19.81 -29.64 -11.38
C ASP A 165 -19.30 -28.95 -10.09
N MET A 166 -17.98 -28.90 -9.90
CA MET A 166 -17.36 -28.32 -8.71
C MET A 166 -16.05 -27.57 -9.01
N LEU A 167 -15.77 -26.52 -8.23
CA LEU A 167 -14.47 -25.84 -8.20
C LEU A 167 -13.99 -25.62 -6.77
N ARG A 168 -12.69 -25.32 -6.63
CA ARG A 168 -12.05 -24.99 -5.34
C ARG A 168 -11.47 -23.59 -5.39
N TYR A 169 -11.57 -22.86 -4.28
CA TYR A 169 -11.02 -21.51 -4.15
C TYR A 169 -10.48 -21.26 -2.73
N PRO A 170 -9.45 -20.42 -2.56
CA PRO A 170 -8.83 -20.23 -1.26
C PRO A 170 -9.69 -19.38 -0.30
N GLY A 171 -9.61 -19.70 0.99
CA GLY A 171 -10.32 -18.99 2.05
C GLY A 171 -11.74 -19.47 2.30
N LYS A 172 -12.47 -18.68 3.11
CA LYS A 172 -13.82 -18.94 3.62
C LYS A 172 -14.85 -19.07 2.49
N ALA A 173 -16.00 -19.71 2.78
CA ALA A 173 -17.06 -19.89 1.79
C ALA A 173 -17.59 -18.54 1.29
N LEU A 174 -17.58 -17.53 2.16
CA LEU A 174 -17.83 -16.14 1.83
C LEU A 174 -16.81 -15.26 2.56
N ARG A 175 -16.30 -14.21 1.90
CA ARG A 175 -15.28 -13.34 2.49
C ARG A 175 -15.85 -12.29 3.46
N HIS A 176 -17.07 -11.80 3.23
CA HIS A 176 -17.72 -10.75 4.02
C HIS A 176 -19.19 -11.09 4.32
N ASN A 177 -19.68 -10.60 5.45
CA ASN A 177 -21.02 -10.97 5.95
C ASN A 177 -22.07 -9.86 5.86
N ALA A 178 -21.66 -8.59 5.75
CA ALA A 178 -22.57 -7.45 5.74
C ALA A 178 -22.73 -6.90 4.31
N SER A 179 -23.76 -7.38 3.60
CA SER A 179 -24.10 -6.87 2.26
C SER A 179 -25.49 -7.28 1.79
N LEU A 180 -26.09 -6.49 0.89
CA LEU A 180 -27.46 -6.70 0.44
C LEU A 180 -27.58 -7.89 -0.52
N TRP A 181 -28.69 -8.63 -0.38
CA TRP A 181 -29.14 -9.56 -1.39
C TRP A 181 -30.05 -8.87 -2.41
N VAL A 182 -29.84 -9.18 -3.69
CA VAL A 182 -30.58 -8.61 -4.82
C VAL A 182 -31.07 -9.72 -5.72
N LEU A 183 -32.36 -9.68 -6.08
CA LEU A 183 -32.94 -10.53 -7.13
C LEU A 183 -33.10 -9.73 -8.41
N GLY A 184 -32.70 -10.32 -9.55
CA GLY A 184 -32.76 -9.68 -10.87
C GLY A 184 -31.77 -8.53 -11.06
N HIS A 185 -30.61 -8.61 -10.40
CA HIS A 185 -29.60 -7.54 -10.34
C HIS A 185 -29.15 -7.02 -11.72
N GLY A 186 -29.02 -5.69 -11.84
CA GLY A 186 -28.57 -4.99 -13.04
C GLY A 186 -27.56 -3.88 -12.75
N PHE A 187 -26.90 -3.38 -13.80
CA PHE A 187 -25.85 -2.37 -13.66
C PHE A 187 -26.44 -0.98 -13.31
N PRO A 188 -25.88 -0.23 -12.34
CA PRO A 188 -26.40 1.07 -11.91
C PRO A 188 -26.18 2.25 -12.89
N SER A 189 -25.83 2.02 -14.17
CA SER A 189 -25.41 3.07 -15.13
C SER A 189 -26.17 3.11 -16.46
N GLY A 190 -27.21 2.30 -16.66
CA GLY A 190 -28.11 2.49 -17.81
C GLY A 190 -27.58 2.06 -19.19
N PHE A 191 -26.56 1.20 -19.27
CA PHE A 191 -26.14 0.59 -20.55
C PHE A 191 -27.15 -0.48 -21.05
N PRO A 192 -27.51 -0.51 -22.34
CA PRO A 192 -28.58 -1.35 -22.88
C PRO A 192 -28.22 -2.84 -23.11
N ASN A 193 -27.05 -3.33 -22.73
CA ASN A 193 -26.68 -4.75 -22.84
C ASN A 193 -25.94 -5.21 -21.58
N SER A 194 -26.54 -6.13 -20.80
CA SER A 194 -25.98 -7.47 -20.55
C SER A 194 -26.06 -8.11 -19.14
N LEU A 195 -26.87 -7.68 -18.17
CA LEU A 195 -26.94 -8.41 -16.86
C LEU A 195 -28.33 -8.57 -16.21
N GLN A 196 -29.32 -7.78 -16.60
CA GLN A 196 -30.67 -7.92 -16.04
C GLN A 196 -31.41 -9.10 -16.66
N VAL A 197 -32.20 -9.79 -15.84
CA VAL A 197 -33.08 -10.87 -16.31
C VAL A 197 -34.19 -10.28 -17.20
N ARG A 198 -34.26 -10.72 -18.46
CA ARG A 198 -35.25 -10.25 -19.44
C ARG A 198 -36.27 -11.34 -19.74
N GLU A 199 -37.54 -11.01 -19.56
CA GLU A 199 -38.67 -11.94 -19.70
C GLU A 199 -38.55 -13.23 -18.84
N GLY A 200 -37.61 -13.26 -17.90
CA GLY A 200 -37.29 -14.40 -17.07
C GLY A 200 -37.98 -14.35 -15.71
N ALA A 201 -37.91 -15.46 -14.99
CA ALA A 201 -38.56 -15.58 -13.69
C ALA A 201 -37.80 -16.51 -12.75
N ILE A 202 -38.04 -16.31 -11.45
CA ILE A 202 -37.56 -17.13 -10.35
C ILE A 202 -38.75 -17.59 -9.50
N ARG A 203 -38.69 -18.82 -8.97
CA ARG A 203 -39.61 -19.33 -7.94
C ARG A 203 -38.90 -20.32 -7.03
N ASN A 204 -39.50 -20.66 -5.89
CA ASN A 204 -38.93 -21.63 -4.95
C ASN A 204 -37.49 -21.27 -4.52
N LEU A 205 -37.19 -19.98 -4.34
CA LEU A 205 -35.88 -19.55 -3.85
C LEU A 205 -35.69 -20.01 -2.41
N GLU A 206 -34.54 -20.62 -2.14
CA GLU A 206 -34.01 -20.98 -0.84
C GLU A 206 -32.59 -20.43 -0.73
N ILE A 207 -32.33 -19.64 0.30
CA ILE A 207 -30.98 -19.18 0.67
C ILE A 207 -30.73 -19.63 2.10
N SER A 208 -29.62 -20.28 2.36
CA SER A 208 -29.23 -20.72 3.71
C SER A 208 -27.71 -20.78 3.82
N GLY A 209 -27.20 -20.83 5.04
CA GLY A 209 -25.78 -21.01 5.30
C GLY A 209 -25.47 -21.09 6.78
N ALA A 210 -24.21 -21.39 7.10
CA ALA A 210 -23.75 -21.49 8.47
C ALA A 210 -22.55 -20.56 8.74
N PRO A 211 -22.47 -19.98 9.95
CA PRO A 211 -21.32 -19.20 10.37
C PRO A 211 -20.14 -20.09 10.72
N LEU A 212 -18.95 -19.49 10.74
CA LEU A 212 -17.80 -20.12 11.40
C LEU A 212 -17.94 -20.05 12.93
N PRO A 213 -17.51 -21.09 13.67
CA PRO A 213 -17.41 -21.01 15.12
C PRO A 213 -16.53 -19.82 15.52
N ARG A 214 -17.01 -18.99 16.44
CA ARG A 214 -16.22 -17.86 16.93
C ARG A 214 -15.02 -18.35 17.74
N VAL A 215 -13.91 -17.63 17.61
CA VAL A 215 -12.68 -17.88 18.39
C VAL A 215 -12.49 -16.80 19.46
N ALA A 216 -11.82 -17.14 20.56
CA ALA A 216 -11.65 -16.22 21.68
C ALA A 216 -10.86 -14.97 21.29
N GLY A 217 -11.40 -13.79 21.59
CA GLY A 217 -10.85 -12.49 21.20
C GLY A 217 -11.26 -12.00 19.80
N GLN A 218 -12.12 -12.72 19.09
CA GLN A 218 -12.67 -12.27 17.81
C GLN A 218 -13.60 -11.06 18.01
N ASN A 219 -13.68 -10.16 17.02
CA ASN A 219 -14.66 -9.06 17.05
C ASN A 219 -16.06 -9.55 16.64
N PRO A 220 -17.14 -9.07 17.29
CA PRO A 220 -17.16 -8.19 18.46
C PRO A 220 -16.81 -8.97 19.75
N LEU A 221 -16.41 -8.25 20.79
CA LEU A 221 -16.06 -8.86 22.07
C LEU A 221 -17.27 -9.48 22.79
N PHE A 222 -18.45 -8.88 22.62
CA PHE A 222 -19.70 -9.30 23.28
C PHE A 222 -20.72 -9.74 22.22
N THR A 223 -21.47 -10.80 22.52
CA THR A 223 -22.46 -11.40 21.60
C THR A 223 -23.76 -11.79 22.27
N ASP A 224 -24.02 -11.25 23.45
CA ASP A 224 -25.27 -11.41 24.18
C ASP A 224 -26.17 -10.18 24.05
N ARG A 225 -25.59 -9.00 23.72
CA ARG A 225 -26.28 -7.71 23.54
C ARG A 225 -25.62 -6.87 22.45
N PHE A 226 -26.38 -5.95 21.85
CA PHE A 226 -25.80 -4.85 21.10
C PHE A 226 -25.18 -3.87 22.11
N THR A 227 -23.89 -3.60 21.91
CA THR A 227 -23.04 -2.89 22.86
C THR A 227 -22.40 -1.70 22.17
N ALA A 228 -22.62 -0.53 22.72
CA ALA A 228 -22.15 0.73 22.18
C ALA A 228 -21.20 1.45 23.13
N ASP A 229 -20.53 2.47 22.59
CA ASP A 229 -19.78 3.49 23.34
C ASP A 229 -18.86 2.89 24.42
N PRO A 230 -17.81 2.16 23.98
CA PRO A 230 -16.99 1.39 24.90
C PRO A 230 -16.27 2.29 25.89
N ALA A 231 -16.32 1.94 27.17
CA ALA A 231 -15.49 2.55 28.20
C ALA A 231 -14.86 1.49 29.09
N PHE A 232 -13.60 1.18 28.79
CA PHE A 232 -12.87 0.15 29.49
C PHE A 232 -11.98 0.76 30.56
N THR A 233 -11.88 0.08 31.70
CA THR A 233 -11.00 0.45 32.79
C THR A 233 -10.32 -0.77 33.38
N VAL A 234 -9.14 -0.59 33.97
CA VAL A 234 -8.35 -1.66 34.56
C VAL A 234 -8.30 -1.46 36.06
N ILE A 235 -8.81 -2.44 36.80
CA ILE A 235 -8.83 -2.44 38.26
C ILE A 235 -8.08 -3.69 38.72
N GLY A 236 -6.90 -3.48 39.31
CA GLY A 236 -5.98 -4.56 39.65
C GLY A 236 -5.60 -5.40 38.43
N ASN A 237 -5.97 -6.68 38.44
CA ASN A 237 -5.66 -7.64 37.37
C ASN A 237 -6.85 -7.96 36.46
N THR A 238 -7.89 -7.12 36.50
CA THR A 238 -9.15 -7.33 35.77
C THR A 238 -9.49 -6.08 34.96
N VAL A 239 -9.89 -6.30 33.71
CA VAL A 239 -10.49 -5.27 32.86
C VAL A 239 -11.99 -5.30 33.05
N TYR A 240 -12.58 -4.13 33.27
CA TYR A 240 -14.02 -3.93 33.29
C TYR A 240 -14.41 -3.10 32.06
N ALA A 241 -15.39 -3.57 31.31
CA ALA A 241 -15.97 -2.88 30.17
C ALA A 241 -17.35 -2.38 30.56
N TYR A 242 -17.53 -1.07 30.53
CA TYR A 242 -18.83 -0.42 30.66
C TYR A 242 -19.26 0.06 29.29
N VAL A 243 -20.46 -0.36 28.88
CA VAL A 243 -20.94 -0.17 27.50
C VAL A 243 -22.42 0.15 27.54
N GLY A 244 -22.91 0.99 26.63
CA GLY A 244 -24.35 1.22 26.48
C GLY A 244 -25.06 0.02 25.84
N GLU A 245 -26.31 -0.25 26.21
CA GLU A 245 -27.15 -1.27 25.57
C GLU A 245 -28.03 -0.65 24.48
N ASP A 246 -27.68 -0.87 23.21
CA ASP A 246 -28.51 -0.47 22.07
C ASP A 246 -29.78 -1.36 22.01
N CYS A 247 -30.95 -0.77 22.25
CA CYS A 247 -32.26 -1.42 22.24
C CYS A 247 -33.16 -0.94 21.09
N ALA A 248 -32.59 -0.31 20.05
CA ALA A 248 -33.35 0.13 18.90
C ALA A 248 -33.85 -1.06 18.07
N GLY A 249 -35.08 -0.99 17.55
CA GLY A 249 -35.55 -1.92 16.52
C GLY A 249 -34.82 -1.68 15.19
N PRO A 250 -34.86 -2.61 14.22
CA PRO A 250 -34.31 -2.39 12.88
C PRO A 250 -34.83 -1.09 12.26
N GLY A 251 -33.91 -0.23 11.82
CA GLY A 251 -34.22 1.10 11.26
C GLY A 251 -34.70 2.16 12.27
N GLY A 252 -34.71 1.83 13.55
CA GLY A 252 -35.02 2.77 14.63
C GLY A 252 -33.85 3.68 14.99
N TRP A 253 -34.16 4.80 15.62
CA TRP A 253 -33.20 5.73 16.21
C TRP A 253 -32.63 5.19 17.54
N PHE A 254 -31.57 5.81 18.06
CA PHE A 254 -30.96 5.45 19.34
C PHE A 254 -32.00 5.31 20.46
N ASN A 255 -31.97 4.16 21.14
CA ASN A 255 -32.77 3.85 22.31
C ASN A 255 -31.90 3.03 23.25
N MET A 256 -31.29 3.69 24.22
CA MET A 256 -30.34 3.10 25.14
C MET A 256 -30.86 3.35 26.55
N PRO A 257 -31.46 2.35 27.21
CA PRO A 257 -32.07 2.56 28.52
C PRO A 257 -31.08 2.42 29.69
N ARG A 258 -29.89 1.85 29.45
CA ARG A 258 -28.95 1.45 30.50
C ARG A 258 -27.55 1.12 29.98
N TRP A 259 -26.61 1.11 30.92
CA TRP A 259 -25.25 0.65 30.72
C TRP A 259 -25.04 -0.73 31.34
N LEU A 260 -24.32 -1.58 30.61
CA LEU A 260 -23.94 -2.95 30.97
C LEU A 260 -22.50 -2.98 31.47
N CYS A 261 -22.17 -3.98 32.29
CA CYS A 261 -20.81 -4.25 32.71
C CYS A 261 -20.37 -5.67 32.33
N TYR A 262 -19.15 -5.78 31.80
CA TYR A 262 -18.45 -7.05 31.56
C TYR A 262 -17.09 -7.01 32.23
N SER A 263 -16.54 -8.16 32.59
CA SER A 263 -15.17 -8.26 33.10
C SER A 263 -14.36 -9.35 32.42
N SER A 264 -13.05 -9.12 32.26
CA SER A 264 -12.10 -10.09 31.72
C SER A 264 -10.77 -10.05 32.47
N THR A 265 -10.08 -11.18 32.52
CA THR A 265 -8.69 -11.25 33.01
C THR A 265 -7.67 -11.43 31.88
N ASP A 266 -8.10 -11.51 30.62
CA ASP A 266 -7.23 -11.76 29.45
C ASP A 266 -7.63 -11.02 28.16
N MET A 267 -8.66 -10.16 28.21
CA MET A 267 -9.27 -9.45 27.07
C MET A 267 -9.96 -10.35 26.03
N LYS A 268 -10.01 -11.66 26.25
CA LYS A 268 -10.53 -12.64 25.29
C LYS A 268 -11.79 -13.34 25.79
N HIS A 269 -11.82 -13.66 27.07
CA HIS A 269 -12.96 -14.29 27.73
C HIS A 269 -13.62 -13.30 28.67
N TRP A 270 -14.91 -13.07 28.47
CA TRP A 270 -15.68 -12.04 29.16
C TRP A 270 -16.79 -12.65 30.02
N THR A 271 -16.97 -12.11 31.22
CA THR A 271 -18.08 -12.43 32.13
C THR A 271 -19.04 -11.25 32.14
N ALA A 272 -20.31 -11.47 31.78
CA ALA A 272 -21.35 -10.46 31.84
C ALA A 272 -21.89 -10.30 33.27
N HIS A 273 -22.00 -9.06 33.75
CA HIS A 273 -22.62 -8.71 35.04
C HIS A 273 -24.02 -8.12 34.88
N GLY A 274 -24.44 -7.82 33.65
CA GLY A 274 -25.73 -7.21 33.33
C GLY A 274 -25.75 -5.70 33.52
N PRO A 275 -26.95 -5.08 33.56
CA PRO A 275 -27.09 -3.64 33.76
C PRO A 275 -26.60 -3.17 35.12
N VAL A 276 -25.77 -2.13 35.14
CA VAL A 276 -25.19 -1.56 36.37
C VAL A 276 -25.70 -0.15 36.71
N LEU A 277 -26.28 0.54 35.72
CA LEU A 277 -26.89 1.87 35.84
C LEU A 277 -27.97 2.06 34.77
N LYS A 278 -29.06 2.78 35.07
CA LYS A 278 -30.12 3.10 34.11
C LYS A 278 -30.29 4.61 33.97
N ALA A 279 -30.63 5.09 32.77
CA ALA A 279 -30.94 6.50 32.57
C ALA A 279 -32.10 6.97 33.48
N ALA A 280 -33.10 6.10 33.67
CA ALA A 280 -34.27 6.36 34.52
C ALA A 280 -33.95 6.54 36.02
N ASP A 281 -32.74 6.20 36.47
CA ASP A 281 -32.32 6.44 37.86
C ASP A 281 -32.08 7.94 38.12
N PHE A 282 -31.88 8.74 37.06
CA PHE A 282 -31.78 10.21 37.13
C PHE A 282 -33.16 10.86 36.92
N PRO A 283 -33.63 11.71 37.85
CA PRO A 283 -35.03 12.16 37.88
C PRO A 283 -35.45 13.00 36.67
N TYR A 284 -34.52 13.73 36.06
CA TYR A 284 -34.75 14.60 34.89
C TYR A 284 -34.52 13.89 33.54
N ALA A 285 -33.93 12.69 33.54
CA ALA A 285 -33.44 12.05 32.32
C ALA A 285 -34.49 11.18 31.61
N SER A 286 -34.45 11.16 30.27
CA SER A 286 -35.28 10.28 29.47
C SER A 286 -34.95 8.81 29.73
N PRO A 287 -35.95 7.91 29.96
CA PRO A 287 -35.68 6.51 30.28
C PRO A 287 -34.91 5.71 29.21
N GLY A 288 -34.82 6.21 27.98
CA GLY A 288 -34.09 5.59 26.86
C GLY A 288 -32.97 6.47 26.29
N GLY A 289 -32.58 7.54 26.99
CA GLY A 289 -31.62 8.53 26.52
C GLY A 289 -30.28 8.45 27.26
N SER A 290 -29.70 7.26 27.42
CA SER A 290 -28.29 7.13 27.83
C SER A 290 -27.35 7.17 26.64
N TRP A 291 -26.19 7.81 26.79
CA TRP A 291 -25.14 7.88 25.75
C TRP A 291 -23.79 7.39 26.33
N ALA A 292 -22.66 7.76 25.72
CA ALA A 292 -21.35 7.34 26.20
C ALA A 292 -21.09 7.81 27.65
N GLY A 293 -20.17 7.11 28.33
CA GLY A 293 -19.75 7.47 29.67
C GLY A 293 -18.53 6.68 30.10
N GLN A 294 -17.86 7.11 31.18
CA GLN A 294 -16.63 6.47 31.67
C GLN A 294 -16.69 6.24 33.19
N VAL A 295 -16.16 5.10 33.62
CA VAL A 295 -15.94 4.78 35.04
C VAL A 295 -14.48 5.01 35.44
N VAL A 296 -14.27 5.72 36.55
CA VAL A 296 -12.96 5.95 37.16
C VAL A 296 -12.99 5.60 38.64
N GLU A 297 -11.94 4.91 39.12
CA GLU A 297 -11.76 4.59 40.54
C GLU A 297 -11.06 5.73 41.27
N ARG A 298 -11.57 6.09 42.46
CA ARG A 298 -10.96 7.04 43.39
C ARG A 298 -11.24 6.60 44.83
N ASP A 299 -10.18 6.43 45.62
CA ASP A 299 -10.27 6.12 47.06
C ASP A 299 -11.20 4.93 47.41
N GLY A 300 -11.16 3.87 46.59
CA GLY A 300 -11.95 2.65 46.77
C GLY A 300 -13.43 2.77 46.36
N LYS A 301 -13.82 3.89 45.72
CA LYS A 301 -15.13 4.11 45.12
C LYS A 301 -15.01 4.24 43.60
N PHE A 302 -16.09 3.92 42.91
CA PHE A 302 -16.16 3.96 41.44
C PHE A 302 -17.16 5.03 41.02
N TYR A 303 -16.69 5.99 40.24
CA TYR A 303 -17.48 7.13 39.75
C TYR A 303 -17.75 6.93 38.26
N TYR A 304 -19.03 6.88 37.89
CA TYR A 304 -19.49 6.69 36.52
C TYR A 304 -20.04 8.02 35.98
N TYR A 305 -19.26 8.68 35.13
CA TYR A 305 -19.67 9.88 34.40
C TYR A 305 -20.45 9.47 33.16
N VAL A 306 -21.64 10.03 32.97
CA VAL A 306 -22.57 9.59 31.95
C VAL A 306 -23.27 10.76 31.27
N THR A 307 -23.56 10.60 30.00
CA THR A 307 -24.39 11.51 29.22
C THR A 307 -25.85 11.06 29.19
N LEU A 308 -26.76 12.01 29.37
CA LEU A 308 -28.20 11.79 29.52
C LEU A 308 -29.00 12.81 28.70
N ASP A 309 -30.05 12.34 28.02
CA ASP A 309 -31.08 13.22 27.44
C ASP A 309 -32.03 13.73 28.51
N TYR A 310 -32.49 14.97 28.38
CA TYR A 310 -33.61 15.46 29.17
C TYR A 310 -34.95 14.89 28.68
N LYS A 311 -35.92 14.72 29.60
CA LYS A 311 -37.29 14.31 29.26
C LYS A 311 -38.05 15.31 28.38
N ASN A 312 -37.80 16.61 28.59
CA ASN A 312 -38.69 17.69 28.14
C ASN A 312 -38.00 18.75 27.26
N LYS A 313 -36.73 18.56 26.90
CA LYS A 313 -35.95 19.51 26.10
C LYS A 313 -34.84 18.78 25.32
N PRO A 314 -34.40 19.29 24.16
CA PRO A 314 -33.50 18.58 23.23
C PRO A 314 -32.02 18.58 23.63
N GLU A 315 -31.62 19.38 24.62
CA GLU A 315 -30.26 19.45 25.15
C GLU A 315 -29.81 18.12 25.80
N HIS A 316 -28.50 17.97 25.98
CA HIS A 316 -27.92 16.88 26.77
C HIS A 316 -27.41 17.38 28.13
N ALA A 317 -27.11 16.44 29.02
CA ALA A 317 -26.48 16.71 30.31
C ALA A 317 -25.48 15.62 30.65
N ILE A 318 -24.40 16.01 31.31
CA ILE A 318 -23.44 15.08 31.92
C ILE A 318 -23.67 15.06 33.43
N ASP A 319 -23.74 13.87 34.02
CA ASP A 319 -23.83 13.69 35.47
C ASP A 319 -22.99 12.49 35.93
N VAL A 320 -22.92 12.27 37.24
CA VAL A 320 -22.07 11.27 37.87
C VAL A 320 -22.86 10.38 38.83
N ALA A 321 -22.70 9.08 38.68
CA ALA A 321 -23.14 8.06 39.63
C ALA A 321 -21.96 7.46 40.40
N VAL A 322 -22.21 6.90 41.57
CA VAL A 322 -21.17 6.30 42.43
C VAL A 322 -21.55 4.88 42.86
N SER A 323 -20.55 4.00 43.01
CA SER A 323 -20.70 2.68 43.63
C SER A 323 -19.50 2.34 44.52
N ASP A 324 -19.71 1.45 45.48
CA ASP A 324 -18.66 0.80 46.28
C ASP A 324 -18.09 -0.46 45.59
N SER A 325 -18.62 -0.83 44.42
CA SER A 325 -18.20 -2.00 43.65
C SER A 325 -18.05 -1.66 42.17
N PRO A 326 -17.04 -2.20 41.45
CA PRO A 326 -16.91 -1.95 40.02
C PRO A 326 -18.05 -2.57 39.21
N THR A 327 -18.73 -3.60 39.72
CA THR A 327 -19.89 -4.21 39.05
C THR A 327 -21.22 -3.56 39.47
N GLY A 328 -21.18 -2.41 40.15
CA GLY A 328 -22.37 -1.73 40.64
C GLY A 328 -23.10 -2.46 41.78
N PRO A 329 -24.37 -2.09 42.03
CA PRO A 329 -25.13 -1.07 41.31
C PRO A 329 -24.57 0.34 41.55
N PHE A 330 -24.64 1.19 40.54
CA PHE A 330 -24.33 2.62 40.65
C PHE A 330 -25.60 3.40 41.00
N THR A 331 -25.46 4.46 41.79
CA THR A 331 -26.56 5.38 42.13
C THR A 331 -26.13 6.82 41.87
N PRO A 332 -27.02 7.71 41.40
CA PRO A 332 -26.69 9.13 41.21
C PRO A 332 -26.00 9.72 42.44
N ALA A 333 -24.83 10.32 42.25
CA ALA A 333 -24.01 10.81 43.37
C ALA A 333 -24.46 12.20 43.85
N ARG A 334 -25.17 12.94 43.00
CA ARG A 334 -25.70 14.27 43.30
C ARG A 334 -27.10 14.20 43.93
N ILE A 335 -27.17 14.50 45.22
CA ILE A 335 -28.41 14.43 46.01
C ILE A 335 -29.39 15.56 45.66
N ASP A 336 -28.89 16.68 45.14
CA ASP A 336 -29.71 17.81 44.70
C ASP A 336 -30.54 17.50 43.44
N GLY A 337 -30.26 16.38 42.77
CA GLY A 337 -30.97 15.95 41.56
C GLY A 337 -30.68 16.83 40.34
N THR A 338 -29.57 17.59 40.36
CA THR A 338 -29.14 18.46 39.26
C THR A 338 -27.92 17.88 38.54
N PRO A 339 -27.80 18.06 37.21
CA PRO A 339 -26.64 17.59 36.45
C PRO A 339 -25.32 18.25 36.86
N LEU A 340 -24.20 17.61 36.50
CA LEU A 340 -22.85 18.15 36.66
C LEU A 340 -22.50 19.19 35.60
N ILE A 341 -22.85 18.92 34.33
CA ILE A 341 -22.67 19.83 33.19
C ILE A 341 -24.00 19.97 32.46
N THR A 342 -24.27 21.18 31.98
CA THR A 342 -25.46 21.56 31.22
C THR A 342 -25.08 22.52 30.08
N ASP A 343 -25.78 22.46 28.95
CA ASP A 343 -25.44 23.23 27.73
C ASP A 343 -25.32 24.76 27.94
N ASP A 344 -25.91 25.33 29.00
CA ASP A 344 -25.72 26.75 29.38
C ASP A 344 -24.31 27.08 29.93
N MET A 345 -23.51 26.06 30.23
CA MET A 345 -22.12 26.17 30.66
C MET A 345 -21.13 26.26 29.49
N THR A 346 -21.55 25.92 28.27
CA THR A 346 -20.75 26.00 27.04
C THR A 346 -21.44 26.86 25.97
N PRO A 347 -21.72 28.15 26.24
CA PRO A 347 -22.53 28.99 25.35
C PRO A 347 -21.83 29.35 24.02
N ASP A 348 -20.53 29.08 23.89
CA ASP A 348 -19.71 29.32 22.70
C ASP A 348 -19.58 28.10 21.79
N SER A 349 -20.33 27.03 22.05
CA SER A 349 -20.41 25.86 21.18
C SER A 349 -21.10 26.18 19.86
N HIS A 350 -20.62 25.58 18.77
CA HIS A 350 -21.29 25.66 17.47
C HIS A 350 -22.43 24.63 17.30
N ARG A 351 -22.56 23.67 18.22
CA ARG A 351 -23.67 22.70 18.28
C ARG A 351 -24.49 22.96 19.54
N GLY A 352 -25.82 22.94 19.42
CA GLY A 352 -26.76 23.20 20.52
C GLY A 352 -26.95 22.03 21.49
N ASN A 353 -26.16 20.97 21.34
CA ASN A 353 -26.18 19.73 22.10
C ASN A 353 -24.73 19.29 22.39
N ALA A 354 -23.93 20.26 22.87
CA ALA A 354 -22.48 20.19 22.97
C ALA A 354 -22.01 19.22 24.05
N ASP A 355 -22.80 19.06 25.11
CA ASP A 355 -22.33 18.42 26.33
C ASP A 355 -22.59 16.91 26.37
N ILE A 356 -21.73 16.15 25.68
CA ILE A 356 -21.76 14.68 25.63
C ILE A 356 -20.38 14.05 25.85
N ASP A 357 -20.39 12.74 26.04
CA ASP A 357 -19.25 11.83 26.10
C ASP A 357 -18.11 12.25 27.05
N PRO A 358 -18.35 12.22 28.38
CA PRO A 358 -17.32 12.59 29.34
C PRO A 358 -16.21 11.55 29.42
N THR A 359 -14.96 12.03 29.41
CA THR A 359 -13.79 11.28 29.82
C THR A 359 -13.14 11.91 31.05
N VAL A 360 -12.63 11.07 31.96
CA VAL A 360 -11.95 11.50 33.17
C VAL A 360 -10.58 10.85 33.30
N LEU A 361 -9.56 11.67 33.55
CA LEU A 361 -8.21 11.24 33.89
C LEU A 361 -7.82 11.81 35.25
N ILE A 362 -7.41 10.96 36.18
CA ILE A 362 -6.73 11.38 37.40
C ILE A 362 -5.23 11.41 37.10
N ASP A 363 -4.65 12.60 37.11
CA ASP A 363 -3.23 12.79 36.82
C ASP A 363 -2.33 12.31 37.97
N ASP A 364 -1.02 12.23 37.72
CA ASP A 364 -0.03 11.70 38.67
C ASP A 364 0.06 12.52 39.97
N ASP A 365 -0.31 13.80 39.93
CA ASP A 365 -0.40 14.69 41.10
C ASP A 365 -1.68 14.48 41.92
N GLY A 366 -2.57 13.61 41.45
CA GLY A 366 -3.86 13.28 42.04
C GLY A 366 -5.00 14.24 41.65
N THR A 367 -4.78 15.16 40.71
CA THR A 367 -5.79 16.09 40.18
C THR A 367 -6.69 15.37 39.16
N PRO A 368 -8.02 15.34 39.39
CA PRO A 368 -8.97 14.80 38.41
C PRO A 368 -9.32 15.85 37.36
N TRP A 369 -9.16 15.47 36.10
CA TRP A 369 -9.54 16.24 34.91
C TRP A 369 -10.67 15.56 34.19
N MET A 370 -11.63 16.35 33.69
CA MET A 370 -12.72 15.88 32.86
C MET A 370 -12.71 16.63 31.53
N ALA A 371 -12.83 15.91 30.42
CA ALA A 371 -13.05 16.47 29.09
C ALA A 371 -14.30 15.85 28.45
N TRP A 372 -14.93 16.58 27.54
CA TRP A 372 -16.19 16.16 26.88
C TRP A 372 -16.42 17.02 25.63
N GLY A 373 -17.43 16.69 24.82
CA GLY A 373 -17.90 17.62 23.80
C GLY A 373 -18.42 17.00 22.51
N ASN A 374 -19.30 17.74 21.82
CA ASN A 374 -19.83 17.51 20.47
C ASN A 374 -19.55 18.72 19.56
N GLY A 375 -18.80 18.52 18.48
CA GLY A 375 -18.23 19.52 17.59
C GLY A 375 -17.08 20.31 18.22
N ASP A 376 -17.20 20.69 19.48
CA ASP A 376 -16.19 21.41 20.25
C ASP A 376 -15.77 20.60 21.47
N CYS A 377 -14.48 20.55 21.77
CA CYS A 377 -13.96 19.86 22.95
C CYS A 377 -13.82 20.83 24.12
N TYR A 378 -14.29 20.44 25.31
CA TYR A 378 -14.20 21.20 26.55
C TYR A 378 -13.48 20.40 27.63
N MET A 379 -12.91 21.10 28.61
CA MET A 379 -12.16 20.49 29.70
C MET A 379 -12.25 21.32 30.99
N VAL A 380 -12.29 20.63 32.13
CA VAL A 380 -12.36 21.24 33.47
C VAL A 380 -11.67 20.35 34.50
N ARG A 381 -11.23 20.94 35.61
CA ARG A 381 -10.82 20.18 36.80
C ARG A 381 -12.03 19.82 37.65
N LEU A 382 -11.97 18.68 38.32
CA LEU A 382 -12.95 18.31 39.33
C LEU A 382 -12.37 18.52 40.74
N LYS A 383 -13.25 18.77 41.72
CA LYS A 383 -12.85 18.69 43.13
C LYS A 383 -12.54 17.24 43.51
N LYS A 384 -11.79 17.06 44.59
CA LYS A 384 -11.42 15.72 45.11
C LYS A 384 -12.60 14.81 45.45
N ASN A 385 -13.81 15.36 45.65
CA ASN A 385 -15.02 14.58 45.90
C ASN A 385 -15.64 14.00 44.61
N MET A 386 -15.07 14.33 43.44
CA MET A 386 -15.45 13.82 42.11
C MET A 386 -16.86 14.23 41.63
N ILE A 387 -17.59 15.07 42.37
CA ILE A 387 -18.99 15.43 42.09
C ILE A 387 -19.21 16.95 41.91
N GLU A 388 -18.13 17.74 41.97
CA GLU A 388 -18.16 19.19 41.81
C GLU A 388 -16.99 19.65 40.92
N LEU A 389 -17.17 20.75 40.20
CA LEU A 389 -16.11 21.37 39.38
C LEU A 389 -15.14 22.20 40.24
N ASP A 390 -13.88 22.27 39.81
CA ASP A 390 -12.79 23.04 40.44
C ASP A 390 -12.16 24.06 39.47
N GLY A 391 -13.00 24.99 39.03
CA GLY A 391 -12.62 26.10 38.15
C GLY A 391 -13.58 26.30 36.98
N GLU A 392 -13.16 27.14 36.04
CA GLU A 392 -13.91 27.45 34.83
C GLU A 392 -13.74 26.34 33.77
N VAL A 393 -14.82 26.09 33.02
CA VAL A 393 -14.80 25.25 31.82
C VAL A 393 -13.98 25.92 30.73
N LYS A 394 -13.07 25.18 30.10
CA LYS A 394 -12.22 25.69 29.02
C LYS A 394 -12.46 24.93 27.73
N LYS A 395 -12.65 25.66 26.64
CA LYS A 395 -12.63 25.10 25.29
C LYS A 395 -11.20 24.72 24.88
N VAL A 396 -11.01 23.48 24.45
CA VAL A 396 -9.72 22.93 24.02
C VAL A 396 -9.68 22.88 22.49
N PRO A 397 -8.74 23.58 21.83
CA PRO A 397 -8.66 23.58 20.38
C PRO A 397 -8.23 22.19 19.88
N MET A 398 -9.10 21.54 19.11
CA MET A 398 -8.86 20.25 18.49
C MET A 398 -9.15 20.32 17.00
N ARG A 399 -8.30 19.70 16.18
CA ARG A 399 -8.47 19.67 14.72
C ARG A 399 -9.47 18.59 14.35
N ASN A 400 -10.45 18.95 13.51
CA ASN A 400 -11.48 18.05 12.98
C ASN A 400 -12.25 17.28 14.07
N TYR A 401 -12.43 17.87 15.25
CA TYR A 401 -13.10 17.19 16.36
C TYR A 401 -14.60 17.03 16.08
N SER A 402 -15.12 15.82 16.25
CA SER A 402 -16.54 15.53 16.19
C SER A 402 -17.09 15.23 17.58
N GLU A 403 -16.64 14.17 18.26
CA GLU A 403 -17.12 13.83 19.62
C GLU A 403 -16.20 12.83 20.33
N GLY A 404 -16.61 12.41 21.55
CA GLY A 404 -16.02 11.27 22.25
C GLY A 404 -14.53 11.37 22.57
N PRO A 405 -14.07 12.37 23.35
CA PRO A 405 -12.68 12.44 23.75
C PRO A 405 -12.34 11.26 24.67
N TRP A 406 -11.15 10.68 24.53
CA TRP A 406 -10.65 9.62 25.41
C TRP A 406 -9.25 9.96 25.90
N LEU A 407 -9.17 10.37 27.17
CA LEU A 407 -7.92 10.78 27.81
C LEU A 407 -7.15 9.59 28.38
N PHE A 408 -5.87 9.50 28.04
CA PHE A 408 -4.94 8.62 28.76
C PHE A 408 -3.53 9.19 28.79
N LYS A 409 -2.70 8.69 29.70
CA LYS A 409 -1.29 9.08 29.84
C LYS A 409 -0.38 7.89 29.55
N ARG A 410 0.72 8.13 28.82
CA ARG A 410 1.79 7.14 28.61
C ARG A 410 3.13 7.83 28.71
N GLY A 411 3.89 7.48 29.75
CA GLY A 411 5.13 8.19 30.07
C GLY A 411 4.84 9.65 30.40
N ASN A 412 5.52 10.58 29.72
CA ASN A 412 5.37 12.01 29.95
C ASN A 412 4.33 12.68 29.03
N LEU A 413 3.61 11.91 28.21
CA LEU A 413 2.63 12.43 27.25
C LEU A 413 1.21 12.08 27.66
N TYR A 414 0.32 13.07 27.53
CA TYR A 414 -1.12 12.91 27.53
C TYR A 414 -1.60 12.71 26.10
N TYR A 415 -2.62 11.89 25.94
CA TYR A 415 -3.25 11.53 24.68
C TYR A 415 -4.74 11.82 24.80
N ASN A 416 -5.32 12.32 23.71
CA ASN A 416 -6.75 12.46 23.54
C ASN A 416 -7.11 11.82 22.20
N VAL A 417 -7.78 10.67 22.23
CA VAL A 417 -8.29 9.97 21.04
C VAL A 417 -9.77 10.34 20.90
N TYR A 418 -10.22 10.71 19.71
CA TYR A 418 -11.56 11.26 19.51
C TYR A 418 -12.12 10.96 18.12
N ALA A 419 -13.45 10.92 18.02
CA ALA A 419 -14.16 10.82 16.75
C ALA A 419 -13.98 12.11 15.94
N SER A 420 -13.73 12.00 14.64
CA SER A 420 -13.28 13.09 13.80
C SER A 420 -14.05 13.20 12.48
N ASP A 421 -14.48 14.42 12.17
CA ASP A 421 -15.11 14.78 10.90
C ASP A 421 -14.04 14.99 9.81
N ALA A 422 -13.87 14.00 8.94
CA ALA A 422 -12.92 14.09 7.83
C ALA A 422 -13.54 14.79 6.61
N PRO A 423 -12.90 15.82 6.01
CA PRO A 423 -13.44 16.49 4.83
C PRO A 423 -13.75 15.52 3.68
N GLY A 424 -15.00 15.51 3.21
CA GLY A 424 -15.43 14.67 2.09
C GLY A 424 -15.84 13.24 2.46
N VAL A 425 -15.80 12.86 3.75
CA VAL A 425 -16.26 11.56 4.25
C VAL A 425 -17.48 11.77 5.13
N GLN A 426 -18.56 11.03 4.87
CA GLN A 426 -19.83 11.21 5.60
C GLN A 426 -19.82 10.57 7.00
N SER A 427 -19.07 9.48 7.18
CA SER A 427 -18.95 8.77 8.47
C SER A 427 -17.73 9.24 9.26
N GLU A 428 -17.86 9.27 10.59
CA GLU A 428 -16.78 9.63 11.51
C GLU A 428 -15.58 8.67 11.40
N GLN A 429 -14.37 9.20 11.60
CA GLN A 429 -13.13 8.43 11.72
C GLN A 429 -12.50 8.63 13.09
N MET A 430 -11.48 7.84 13.45
CA MET A 430 -10.79 8.04 14.72
C MET A 430 -9.49 8.81 14.55
N ALA A 431 -9.36 9.95 15.25
CA ALA A 431 -8.15 10.75 15.31
C ALA A 431 -7.59 10.84 16.72
N TYR A 432 -6.37 11.38 16.86
CA TYR A 432 -5.83 11.66 18.18
C TYR A 432 -4.89 12.87 18.21
N SER A 433 -4.76 13.44 19.41
CA SER A 433 -3.86 14.53 19.75
C SER A 433 -3.02 14.17 20.97
N THR A 434 -1.85 14.79 21.12
CA THR A 434 -0.97 14.62 22.29
C THR A 434 -0.60 15.95 22.92
N ALA A 435 -0.36 15.97 24.23
CA ALA A 435 0.16 17.13 24.96
C ALA A 435 1.18 16.70 26.03
N GLU A 436 2.10 17.60 26.39
CA GLU A 436 3.03 17.40 27.52
C GLU A 436 2.41 17.82 28.87
N GLN A 437 1.34 18.61 28.83
CA GLN A 437 0.58 19.08 29.99
C GLN A 437 -0.92 18.96 29.67
N MET A 438 -1.74 18.72 30.69
CA MET A 438 -3.18 18.51 30.48
C MET A 438 -3.86 19.73 29.85
N GLU A 439 -3.48 20.94 30.28
CA GLU A 439 -3.98 22.20 29.74
C GLU A 439 -3.56 22.47 28.27
N GLY A 440 -2.70 21.62 27.70
CA GLY A 440 -2.15 21.77 26.37
C GLY A 440 -0.83 22.53 26.34
N PRO A 441 -0.36 22.95 25.15
CA PRO A 441 -1.06 22.85 23.87
C PRO A 441 -1.23 21.41 23.40
N TRP A 442 -2.39 21.11 22.81
CA TRP A 442 -2.71 19.82 22.21
C TRP A 442 -2.27 19.80 20.74
N THR A 443 -1.46 18.82 20.38
CA THR A 443 -0.89 18.65 19.03
C THR A 443 -1.60 17.52 18.30
N TYR A 444 -2.26 17.82 17.18
CA TYR A 444 -2.88 16.82 16.30
C TYR A 444 -1.86 15.84 15.73
N ARG A 445 -2.15 14.54 15.78
CA ARG A 445 -1.24 13.46 15.34
C ARG A 445 -1.80 12.59 14.21
N GLY A 446 -2.92 12.98 13.61
CA GLY A 446 -3.53 12.25 12.51
C GLY A 446 -4.57 11.21 12.95
N PHE A 447 -4.97 10.37 12.00
CA PHE A 447 -5.95 9.30 12.23
C PHE A 447 -5.28 8.06 12.81
N VAL A 448 -5.95 7.43 13.78
CA VAL A 448 -5.54 6.14 14.36
C VAL A 448 -6.31 4.97 13.75
N SER A 449 -7.50 5.17 13.19
CA SER A 449 -8.23 4.15 12.41
C SER A 449 -9.14 4.76 11.36
N THR A 450 -9.71 3.94 10.48
CA THR A 450 -10.81 4.33 9.58
C THR A 450 -12.12 4.57 10.34
N SER A 451 -13.19 4.89 9.61
CA SER A 451 -14.57 4.78 10.09
C SER A 451 -14.94 3.33 10.40
N ALA A 452 -16.00 3.14 11.18
CA ALA A 452 -16.64 1.83 11.34
C ALA A 452 -17.01 1.24 9.97
N ASN A 453 -17.02 -0.08 9.85
CA ASN A 453 -17.38 -0.75 8.58
C ASN A 453 -18.86 -0.54 8.23
N HIS A 454 -19.69 -0.35 9.27
CA HIS A 454 -21.10 0.00 9.16
C HIS A 454 -21.48 0.81 10.39
N GLY A 455 -22.25 1.88 10.21
CA GLY A 455 -22.40 2.92 11.23
C GLY A 455 -21.88 4.26 10.74
N PHE A 456 -22.59 5.36 11.04
CA PHE A 456 -22.03 6.71 10.85
C PHE A 456 -21.17 7.17 12.03
N THR A 457 -21.31 6.56 13.22
CA THR A 457 -20.55 6.89 14.44
C THR A 457 -19.42 5.91 14.74
N ILE A 458 -18.40 6.39 15.46
CA ILE A 458 -17.36 5.55 16.07
C ILE A 458 -16.85 6.19 17.38
N HIS A 459 -16.82 5.44 18.49
CA HIS A 459 -16.39 5.98 19.79
C HIS A 459 -15.15 5.24 20.35
N PRO A 460 -14.11 5.94 20.83
CA PRO A 460 -12.87 5.32 21.30
C PRO A 460 -12.91 4.84 22.74
N SER A 461 -12.12 3.81 23.03
CA SER A 461 -11.52 3.56 24.34
C SER A 461 -10.11 2.97 24.17
N VAL A 462 -9.18 3.43 24.99
CA VAL A 462 -7.79 2.97 25.00
C VAL A 462 -7.37 2.61 26.42
N ILE A 463 -6.86 1.39 26.59
CA ILE A 463 -6.36 0.90 27.88
C ILE A 463 -5.01 0.22 27.74
N GLN A 464 -4.23 0.25 28.83
CA GLN A 464 -3.09 -0.62 29.02
C GLN A 464 -3.45 -1.75 29.99
N PHE A 465 -3.37 -3.00 29.56
CA PHE A 465 -3.61 -4.17 30.40
C PHE A 465 -2.50 -5.20 30.24
N LYS A 466 -1.93 -5.65 31.36
CA LYS A 466 -0.83 -6.63 31.41
C LYS A 466 0.32 -6.31 30.45
N GLY A 467 0.70 -5.04 30.39
CA GLY A 467 1.80 -4.54 29.56
C GLY A 467 1.50 -4.40 28.07
N LYS A 468 0.26 -4.64 27.64
CA LYS A 468 -0.20 -4.45 26.26
C LYS A 468 -1.20 -3.30 26.18
N TRP A 469 -1.21 -2.63 25.05
CA TRP A 469 -2.17 -1.57 24.76
C TRP A 469 -3.26 -2.09 23.83
N TYR A 470 -4.48 -1.63 24.06
CA TYR A 470 -5.66 -2.05 23.32
C TYR A 470 -6.40 -0.81 22.83
N TYR A 471 -6.77 -0.82 21.55
CA TYR A 471 -7.66 0.15 20.95
C TYR A 471 -9.03 -0.50 20.82
N ILE A 472 -10.06 0.12 21.38
CA ILE A 472 -11.41 -0.41 21.49
C ILE A 472 -12.37 0.60 20.86
N TYR A 473 -13.34 0.09 20.12
CA TYR A 473 -14.28 0.88 19.33
C TYR A 473 -15.61 0.11 19.21
N HIS A 474 -16.60 0.66 18.51
CA HIS A 474 -17.82 -0.07 18.16
C HIS A 474 -18.03 -0.13 16.65
N ASP A 475 -18.77 -1.13 16.18
CA ASP A 475 -19.07 -1.35 14.78
C ASP A 475 -20.49 -1.93 14.61
N GLY A 476 -21.22 -1.48 13.59
CA GLY A 476 -22.60 -1.88 13.31
C GLY A 476 -22.75 -3.08 12.37
N SER A 477 -21.68 -3.76 11.97
CA SER A 477 -21.73 -4.84 10.95
C SER A 477 -22.21 -6.19 11.49
N TYR A 478 -22.33 -6.35 12.81
CA TYR A 478 -22.59 -7.64 13.43
C TYR A 478 -24.07 -7.88 13.73
N GLN A 479 -24.50 -9.13 13.53
CA GLN A 479 -25.83 -9.60 13.85
C GLN A 479 -25.86 -10.22 15.25
N LEU A 480 -26.98 -10.05 15.96
CA LEU A 480 -27.23 -10.66 17.27
C LEU A 480 -28.51 -11.49 17.24
N GLU A 481 -28.42 -12.80 17.49
CA GLU A 481 -29.58 -13.71 17.56
C GLU A 481 -30.57 -13.59 16.38
N GLY A 482 -30.06 -13.33 15.18
CA GLY A 482 -30.91 -13.16 14.00
C GLY A 482 -31.39 -11.71 13.76
N ALA A 483 -31.17 -10.78 14.69
CA ALA A 483 -31.47 -9.36 14.50
C ALA A 483 -30.27 -8.61 13.88
N PRO A 484 -30.47 -7.80 12.83
CA PRO A 484 -29.40 -7.10 12.13
C PRO A 484 -28.75 -6.01 13.00
N GLY A 485 -27.44 -5.79 12.82
CA GLY A 485 -26.75 -4.61 13.35
C GLY A 485 -27.19 -3.32 12.66
N GLY A 486 -26.50 -2.22 12.92
CA GLY A 486 -26.75 -0.93 12.28
C GLY A 486 -26.20 0.26 13.06
N ASP A 487 -26.48 1.46 12.55
CA ASP A 487 -26.10 2.74 13.18
C ASP A 487 -26.45 2.82 14.67
N CYS A 488 -27.63 2.30 15.05
CA CYS A 488 -28.14 2.31 16.43
C CYS A 488 -28.24 0.90 17.04
N ARG A 489 -27.48 -0.06 16.50
CA ARG A 489 -27.38 -1.47 16.94
C ARG A 489 -25.94 -1.93 16.79
N ARG A 490 -25.07 -1.28 17.57
CA ARG A 490 -23.61 -1.39 17.47
C ARG A 490 -23.09 -2.53 18.34
N SER A 491 -21.85 -2.95 18.09
CA SER A 491 -21.16 -3.97 18.89
C SER A 491 -19.73 -3.55 19.16
N VAL A 492 -19.29 -3.68 20.42
CA VAL A 492 -17.93 -3.34 20.81
C VAL A 492 -16.90 -4.32 20.25
N CYS A 493 -15.85 -3.77 19.67
CA CYS A 493 -14.73 -4.43 19.03
C CYS A 493 -13.41 -3.96 19.64
N ALA A 494 -12.34 -4.74 19.51
CA ALA A 494 -11.02 -4.36 20.00
C ALA A 494 -9.89 -4.89 19.12
N GLU A 495 -8.82 -4.11 19.08
CA GLU A 495 -7.57 -4.37 18.38
C GLU A 495 -6.38 -4.17 19.31
N ASN A 496 -5.23 -4.74 18.94
CA ASN A 496 -3.98 -4.42 19.63
C ASN A 496 -3.49 -3.04 19.18
N LEU A 497 -3.16 -2.18 20.13
CA LEU A 497 -2.58 -0.87 19.88
C LEU A 497 -1.07 -0.90 20.10
N TYR A 498 -0.33 -0.24 19.22
CA TYR A 498 1.11 -0.09 19.31
C TYR A 498 1.50 1.38 19.19
N PHE A 499 2.65 1.71 19.76
CA PHE A 499 3.19 3.06 19.77
C PHE A 499 4.60 3.04 19.17
N ASN A 500 4.91 4.06 18.39
CA ASN A 500 6.25 4.36 17.92
C ASN A 500 7.14 4.83 19.08
N THR A 501 8.44 4.90 18.83
CA THR A 501 9.44 5.29 19.84
C THR A 501 9.30 6.73 20.32
N ASP A 502 8.80 7.62 19.45
CA ASP A 502 8.51 9.03 19.76
C ASP A 502 7.19 9.21 20.55
N GLY A 503 6.45 8.13 20.79
CA GLY A 503 5.16 8.15 21.47
C GLY A 503 3.95 8.29 20.55
N THR A 504 4.08 8.43 19.23
CA THR A 504 2.92 8.42 18.33
C THR A 504 2.24 7.04 18.28
N MET A 505 0.92 6.99 18.13
CA MET A 505 0.14 5.77 17.94
C MET A 505 0.30 5.26 16.50
N GLN A 506 0.46 3.96 16.33
CA GLN A 506 0.40 3.32 15.01
C GLN A 506 -1.04 3.22 14.54
N PHE A 507 -1.25 3.28 13.22
CA PHE A 507 -2.56 3.06 12.62
C PHE A 507 -3.08 1.65 12.92
N VAL A 508 -4.37 1.54 13.24
CA VAL A 508 -5.04 0.33 13.68
C VAL A 508 -6.11 -0.07 12.64
N PRO A 509 -5.89 -1.14 11.86
CA PRO A 509 -6.92 -1.66 10.96
C PRO A 509 -8.06 -2.29 11.78
N LEU A 510 -9.30 -2.05 11.37
CA LEU A 510 -10.50 -2.62 11.99
C LEU A 510 -10.78 -4.00 11.39
N THR A 511 -10.54 -5.08 12.14
CA THR A 511 -10.58 -6.46 11.61
C THR A 511 -11.74 -7.27 12.18
N GLN A 512 -12.19 -8.28 11.43
CA GLN A 512 -13.18 -9.25 11.93
C GLN A 512 -12.58 -10.13 13.02
N GLY A 513 -11.29 -10.48 12.89
CA GLY A 513 -10.63 -11.37 13.83
C GLY A 513 -10.15 -10.70 15.12
N GLY A 514 -10.05 -9.37 15.19
CA GLY A 514 -9.69 -8.63 16.40
C GLY A 514 -8.46 -9.19 17.13
N LEU A 515 -8.60 -9.38 18.45
CA LEU A 515 -7.57 -9.96 19.33
C LEU A 515 -7.34 -11.47 19.12
N SER A 516 -8.13 -12.13 18.27
CA SER A 516 -7.97 -13.55 17.92
C SER A 516 -7.06 -13.77 16.73
N GLU A 517 -6.88 -12.78 15.85
CA GLU A 517 -5.96 -12.93 14.73
C GLU A 517 -4.56 -13.15 15.28
N LYS A 518 -3.97 -14.28 14.89
CA LYS A 518 -2.51 -14.40 14.86
C LYS A 518 -2.04 -13.58 13.66
N ASN A 519 -2.24 -12.27 13.71
CA ASN A 519 -1.92 -11.29 12.67
C ASN A 519 -0.86 -11.85 11.70
N ASP A 520 -1.28 -12.36 10.54
CA ASP A 520 -0.37 -12.89 9.52
C ASP A 520 0.28 -11.73 8.74
N LEU A 521 -0.35 -10.54 8.77
CA LEU A 521 0.32 -9.27 8.51
C LEU A 521 1.42 -8.99 9.55
N LEU A 522 1.21 -9.34 10.84
CA LEU A 522 2.29 -9.36 11.82
C LEU A 522 3.23 -10.56 11.66
N SER A 523 2.95 -11.62 10.89
CA SER A 523 3.99 -12.65 10.64
C SER A 523 4.98 -12.12 9.61
N THR A 524 4.50 -11.35 8.64
CA THR A 524 5.32 -10.54 7.72
C THR A 524 6.02 -9.40 8.47
N LEU A 525 5.31 -8.63 9.31
CA LEU A 525 5.94 -7.61 10.16
C LEU A 525 6.82 -8.24 11.24
N ARG A 526 6.61 -9.46 11.73
CA ARG A 526 7.53 -10.17 12.66
C ARG A 526 8.66 -10.88 11.92
N SER A 527 8.58 -11.09 10.61
CA SER A 527 9.75 -11.48 9.83
C SER A 527 10.72 -10.29 9.71
N VAL A 528 10.19 -9.07 9.64
CA VAL A 528 10.95 -7.82 9.63
C VAL A 528 11.32 -7.42 11.07
N GLU A 529 10.36 -7.30 11.97
CA GLU A 529 10.49 -6.97 13.39
C GLU A 529 11.16 -8.05 14.21
N GLY A 530 10.93 -9.34 13.96
CA GLY A 530 11.61 -10.44 14.66
C GLY A 530 13.08 -10.56 14.26
N ARG A 531 13.46 -10.08 13.06
CA ARG A 531 14.87 -9.82 12.69
C ARG A 531 15.41 -8.52 13.30
N LEU A 532 14.55 -7.61 13.78
CA LEU A 532 14.89 -6.30 14.36
C LEU A 532 14.76 -6.25 15.91
N GLN A 533 14.09 -7.19 16.56
CA GLN A 533 13.71 -7.17 17.99
C GLN A 533 14.42 -8.24 18.83
N ASP A 534 15.33 -9.04 18.28
CA ASP A 534 16.23 -9.79 19.14
C ASP A 534 17.04 -8.77 19.93
N LYS A 535 16.77 -8.63 21.24
CA LYS A 535 17.42 -7.65 22.13
C LYS A 535 18.93 -7.91 22.30
N LYS A 536 19.46 -8.95 21.65
CA LYS A 536 20.90 -9.17 21.44
C LYS A 536 21.38 -8.85 20.03
N SER A 537 20.51 -8.66 19.04
CA SER A 537 20.87 -8.22 17.70
C SER A 537 20.82 -6.70 17.60
N ARG A 538 21.93 -6.09 17.20
CA ARG A 538 21.99 -4.73 16.65
C ARG A 538 20.86 -4.52 15.64
N GLN A 539 20.42 -3.27 15.42
CA GLN A 539 19.72 -2.91 14.17
C GLN A 539 20.39 -3.68 13.03
N PRO A 540 19.67 -4.47 12.22
CA PRO A 540 20.26 -5.27 11.18
C PRO A 540 20.85 -4.27 10.19
N THR A 541 22.16 -4.08 10.33
CA THR A 541 22.93 -3.13 9.53
C THR A 541 22.54 -3.35 8.08
N PRO A 542 22.14 -2.29 7.34
CA PRO A 542 21.83 -2.43 5.93
C PRO A 542 22.92 -3.25 5.23
N LEU A 543 22.52 -4.18 4.36
CA LEU A 543 23.51 -4.96 3.63
C LEU A 543 24.46 -4.01 2.88
N LYS A 544 25.74 -4.36 2.89
CA LYS A 544 26.73 -3.70 2.05
C LYS A 544 26.41 -4.04 0.59
N GLN A 545 26.11 -3.01 -0.19
CA GLN A 545 25.97 -3.10 -1.63
C GLN A 545 27.35 -3.03 -2.28
N TRP A 546 27.68 -3.97 -3.16
CA TRP A 546 29.00 -4.03 -3.76
C TRP A 546 29.08 -3.26 -5.08
N CYS A 547 29.24 -1.94 -4.98
CA CYS A 547 29.38 -1.06 -6.14
C CYS A 547 30.65 -1.31 -6.98
N THR A 548 31.62 -2.07 -6.47
CA THR A 548 32.83 -2.52 -7.18
C THR A 548 32.59 -3.73 -8.10
N THR A 549 31.38 -4.28 -8.13
CA THR A 549 31.09 -5.46 -8.95
C THR A 549 31.22 -5.08 -10.43
N GLN A 550 32.06 -5.81 -11.15
CA GLN A 550 32.28 -5.61 -12.58
C GLN A 550 31.35 -6.52 -13.39
N ILE A 551 30.78 -6.01 -14.47
CA ILE A 551 30.09 -6.82 -15.47
C ILE A 551 31.14 -7.48 -16.38
N THR A 552 30.99 -8.77 -16.67
CA THR A 552 32.07 -9.53 -17.34
C THR A 552 31.66 -10.16 -18.67
N GLY A 553 30.42 -9.98 -19.14
CA GLY A 553 30.03 -10.50 -20.44
C GLY A 553 28.53 -10.40 -20.76
N GLY A 554 28.16 -10.95 -21.92
CA GLY A 554 26.79 -10.93 -22.45
C GLY A 554 26.37 -9.55 -22.97
N ASP A 555 25.07 -9.40 -23.24
CA ASP A 555 24.47 -8.12 -23.67
C ASP A 555 24.74 -7.00 -22.63
N TRP A 556 24.90 -7.36 -21.35
CA TRP A 556 25.20 -6.45 -20.25
C TRP A 556 26.48 -5.65 -20.46
N LEU A 557 27.59 -6.34 -20.75
CA LEU A 557 28.89 -5.69 -20.99
C LEU A 557 28.87 -4.86 -22.27
N LEU A 558 28.17 -5.33 -23.30
CA LEU A 558 28.01 -4.59 -24.56
C LEU A 558 27.33 -3.23 -24.31
N LEU A 559 26.24 -3.22 -23.53
CA LEU A 559 25.50 -1.99 -23.26
C LEU A 559 26.29 -1.03 -22.34
N GLU A 560 27.03 -1.55 -21.36
CA GLU A 560 27.97 -0.74 -20.55
C GLU A 560 29.07 -0.12 -21.42
N GLN A 561 29.62 -0.85 -22.39
CA GLN A 561 30.61 -0.32 -23.33
C GLN A 561 30.02 0.75 -24.24
N LYS A 562 28.77 0.58 -24.68
CA LYS A 562 28.06 1.58 -25.49
C LYS A 562 27.79 2.86 -24.72
N ASP A 563 27.41 2.75 -23.45
CA ASP A 563 27.29 3.89 -22.55
C ASP A 563 28.63 4.64 -22.45
N MET A 564 29.73 3.92 -22.21
CA MET A 564 31.06 4.53 -22.16
C MET A 564 31.54 5.11 -23.50
N GLU A 565 31.07 4.61 -24.64
CA GLU A 565 31.29 5.23 -25.96
C GLU A 565 30.65 6.62 -26.02
N PHE A 566 29.41 6.76 -25.56
CA PHE A 566 28.73 8.06 -25.46
C PHE A 566 29.45 8.99 -24.48
N VAL A 567 29.74 8.52 -23.26
CA VAL A 567 30.43 9.29 -22.21
C VAL A 567 31.79 9.79 -22.69
N SER A 568 32.54 8.96 -23.42
CA SER A 568 33.85 9.34 -23.97
C SER A 568 33.75 10.34 -25.14
N SER A 569 32.60 10.46 -25.78
CA SER A 569 32.35 11.45 -26.84
C SER A 569 32.12 12.86 -26.29
N LEU A 570 31.81 12.98 -24.99
CA LEU A 570 31.55 14.27 -24.35
C LEU A 570 32.85 15.00 -24.01
N SER A 571 32.81 16.33 -24.11
CA SER A 571 33.89 17.23 -23.70
C SER A 571 33.58 17.82 -22.33
N ALA A 572 34.44 17.52 -21.36
CA ALA A 572 34.38 18.11 -20.02
C ALA A 572 34.36 19.65 -20.08
N ASP A 573 35.15 20.26 -20.97
CA ASP A 573 35.21 21.71 -21.10
C ASP A 573 33.92 22.34 -21.60
N ARG A 574 33.21 21.67 -22.52
CA ARG A 574 31.92 22.14 -23.01
C ARG A 574 30.84 22.07 -21.93
N LEU A 575 30.84 21.03 -21.09
CA LEU A 575 29.95 20.94 -19.91
C LEU A 575 30.30 21.98 -18.84
N LEU A 576 31.59 22.32 -18.68
CA LEU A 576 32.07 23.35 -17.75
C LEU A 576 31.91 24.79 -18.27
N TYR A 577 31.46 24.98 -19.51
CA TYR A 577 31.42 26.29 -20.16
C TYR A 577 30.64 27.32 -19.34
N PHE A 578 29.38 27.01 -18.98
CA PHE A 578 28.53 27.95 -18.23
C PHE A 578 28.99 28.15 -16.78
N PHE A 579 29.63 27.15 -16.17
CA PHE A 579 30.25 27.29 -14.85
C PHE A 579 31.35 28.35 -14.85
N ARG A 580 32.25 28.32 -15.85
CA ARG A 580 33.31 29.32 -16.03
C ARG A 580 32.76 30.69 -16.39
N GLN A 581 31.80 30.73 -17.31
CA GLN A 581 31.21 31.98 -17.80
C GLN A 581 30.58 32.78 -16.65
N ARG A 582 29.84 32.12 -15.76
CA ARG A 582 29.16 32.75 -14.62
C ARG A 582 30.10 33.56 -13.73
N VAL A 583 31.30 33.06 -13.48
CA VAL A 583 32.28 33.69 -12.58
C VAL A 583 33.40 34.45 -13.31
N GLY A 584 33.31 34.58 -14.63
CA GLY A 584 34.29 35.27 -15.46
C GLY A 584 35.64 34.55 -15.57
N LEU A 585 35.67 33.23 -15.47
CA LEU A 585 36.88 32.44 -15.78
C LEU A 585 37.06 32.29 -17.30
N PRO A 586 38.32 32.27 -17.79
CA PRO A 586 38.58 32.12 -19.22
C PRO A 586 38.13 30.75 -19.73
N GLN A 587 37.62 30.72 -20.96
CA GLN A 587 37.31 29.46 -21.66
C GLN A 587 38.56 28.95 -22.39
N PRO A 588 38.72 27.61 -22.52
CA PRO A 588 39.70 27.05 -23.45
C PRO A 588 39.47 27.54 -24.87
N GLU A 589 40.54 27.67 -25.66
CA GLU A 589 40.46 28.14 -27.05
C GLU A 589 39.56 27.21 -27.88
N GLY A 590 38.61 27.81 -28.62
CA GLY A 590 37.66 27.07 -29.45
C GLY A 590 36.53 26.36 -28.69
N CYS A 591 36.41 26.52 -27.37
CA CYS A 591 35.34 25.91 -26.59
C CYS A 591 34.00 26.66 -26.74
N PHE A 592 32.92 25.92 -27.01
CA PHE A 592 31.54 26.41 -27.10
C PHE A 592 30.58 25.50 -26.32
N PRO A 593 29.48 26.03 -25.76
CA PRO A 593 28.58 25.24 -24.92
C PRO A 593 27.89 24.10 -25.70
N TYR A 594 27.33 23.16 -24.96
CA TYR A 594 26.37 22.19 -25.49
C TYR A 594 25.00 22.84 -25.74
N GLY A 595 24.23 22.25 -26.65
CA GLY A 595 22.85 22.66 -26.98
C GLY A 595 21.81 21.99 -26.07
N GLY A 596 20.58 21.88 -26.56
CA GLY A 596 19.47 21.26 -25.81
C GLY A 596 19.26 21.88 -24.44
N TRP A 597 18.92 21.06 -23.44
CA TRP A 597 18.68 21.53 -22.06
C TRP A 597 19.95 22.06 -21.36
N GLU A 598 21.15 21.71 -21.83
CA GLU A 598 22.40 22.34 -21.34
C GLU A 598 22.53 23.81 -21.77
N SER A 599 21.64 24.31 -22.62
CA SER A 599 21.54 25.73 -23.00
C SER A 599 20.32 26.45 -22.38
N THR A 600 19.51 25.78 -21.57
CA THR A 600 18.30 26.34 -20.91
C THR A 600 18.55 26.63 -19.43
N ASP A 601 17.49 26.81 -18.64
CA ASP A 601 17.56 26.93 -17.17
C ASP A 601 18.08 25.63 -16.51
N LEU A 602 18.08 24.47 -17.20
CA LEU A 602 18.61 23.21 -16.64
C LEU A 602 20.14 23.04 -16.75
N LYS A 603 20.86 23.94 -17.43
CA LYS A 603 22.31 23.88 -17.64
C LYS A 603 23.10 23.42 -16.40
N GLY A 604 24.05 22.51 -16.60
CA GLY A 604 24.90 21.92 -15.58
C GLY A 604 24.38 20.63 -14.97
N HIS A 605 23.13 20.23 -15.21
CA HIS A 605 22.60 18.97 -14.68
C HIS A 605 23.34 17.75 -15.26
N THR A 606 23.72 17.81 -16.55
CA THR A 606 24.44 16.73 -17.23
C THR A 606 25.83 16.54 -16.63
N LEU A 607 26.52 17.62 -16.24
CA LEU A 607 27.85 17.53 -15.62
C LEU A 607 27.80 16.70 -14.32
N GLY A 608 26.73 16.84 -13.54
CA GLY A 608 26.52 16.06 -12.32
C GLY A 608 26.43 14.55 -12.61
N HIS A 609 25.57 14.16 -13.55
CA HIS A 609 25.44 12.77 -14.01
C HIS A 609 26.75 12.22 -14.61
N TYR A 610 27.44 13.05 -15.40
CA TYR A 610 28.72 12.71 -16.02
C TYR A 610 29.80 12.40 -14.96
N LEU A 611 29.89 13.22 -13.91
CA LEU A 611 30.77 12.98 -12.77
C LEU A 611 30.44 11.66 -12.06
N THR A 612 29.17 11.38 -11.77
CA THR A 612 28.72 10.12 -11.17
C THR A 612 29.15 8.91 -12.02
N THR A 613 28.91 8.98 -13.33
CA THR A 613 29.19 7.91 -14.29
C THR A 613 30.67 7.59 -14.35
N LEU A 614 31.52 8.60 -14.58
CA LEU A 614 32.97 8.42 -14.62
C LEU A 614 33.55 7.90 -13.30
N SER A 615 33.03 8.39 -12.18
CA SER A 615 33.49 7.99 -10.84
C SER A 615 33.17 6.52 -10.56
N LEU A 616 31.94 6.10 -10.86
CA LEU A 616 31.51 4.70 -10.74
C LEU A 616 32.29 3.78 -11.67
N PHE A 617 32.43 4.17 -12.94
CA PHE A 617 33.18 3.40 -13.92
C PHE A 617 34.63 3.20 -13.47
N TYR A 618 35.31 4.26 -13.02
CA TYR A 618 36.66 4.13 -12.45
C TYR A 618 36.71 3.15 -11.27
N PHE A 619 35.76 3.24 -10.33
CA PHE A 619 35.76 2.38 -9.14
C PHE A 619 35.54 0.90 -9.47
N GLN A 620 34.82 0.63 -10.55
CA GLN A 620 34.60 -0.73 -11.04
C GLN A 620 35.77 -1.22 -11.88
N SER A 621 36.19 -0.50 -12.92
CA SER A 621 37.14 -0.98 -13.93
C SER A 621 38.60 -0.63 -13.64
N GLY A 622 38.86 0.38 -12.82
CA GLY A 622 40.18 0.97 -12.61
C GLY A 622 40.61 1.94 -13.71
N ASP A 623 39.70 2.41 -14.57
CA ASP A 623 40.02 3.29 -15.70
C ASP A 623 40.64 4.63 -15.28
N THR A 624 41.95 4.77 -15.50
CA THR A 624 42.69 5.96 -15.06
C THR A 624 42.34 7.22 -15.84
N GLU A 625 41.78 7.11 -17.05
CA GLU A 625 41.40 8.27 -17.85
C GLU A 625 40.09 8.88 -17.33
N ALA A 626 39.12 8.04 -16.98
CA ALA A 626 37.93 8.46 -16.27
C ALA A 626 38.29 9.21 -14.98
N LYS A 627 39.25 8.68 -14.19
CA LYS A 627 39.73 9.37 -12.99
C LYS A 627 40.36 10.74 -13.28
N LYS A 628 41.22 10.85 -14.30
CA LYS A 628 41.82 12.14 -14.68
C LYS A 628 40.77 13.16 -15.07
N THR A 629 39.75 12.74 -15.81
CA THR A 629 38.64 13.62 -16.20
C THR A 629 37.85 14.09 -14.98
N VAL A 630 37.56 13.20 -14.02
CA VAL A 630 36.95 13.57 -12.74
C VAL A 630 37.80 14.59 -11.98
N ASP A 631 39.10 14.30 -11.81
CA ASP A 631 40.03 15.20 -11.10
C ASP A 631 40.12 16.57 -11.78
N TYR A 632 40.12 16.61 -13.11
CA TYR A 632 40.10 17.84 -13.90
C TYR A 632 38.82 18.66 -13.66
N ILE A 633 37.65 18.02 -13.78
CA ILE A 633 36.36 18.69 -13.57
C ILE A 633 36.27 19.25 -12.15
N VAL A 634 36.63 18.46 -11.15
CA VAL A 634 36.62 18.88 -9.74
C VAL A 634 37.56 20.06 -9.52
N GLY A 635 38.75 20.05 -10.13
CA GLY A 635 39.69 21.18 -10.09
C GLY A 635 39.08 22.48 -10.63
N VAL A 636 38.43 22.41 -11.80
CA VAL A 636 37.76 23.58 -12.40
C VAL A 636 36.57 24.03 -11.56
N LEU A 637 35.76 23.12 -11.04
CA LEU A 637 34.65 23.46 -10.14
C LEU A 637 35.16 24.14 -8.86
N ARG A 638 36.34 23.75 -8.35
CA ARG A 638 36.97 24.43 -7.22
C ARG A 638 37.36 25.86 -7.58
N GLU A 639 37.96 26.09 -8.74
CA GLU A 639 38.28 27.45 -9.22
C GLU A 639 37.00 28.30 -9.34
N VAL A 640 35.92 27.72 -9.88
CA VAL A 640 34.61 28.38 -9.99
C VAL A 640 34.06 28.75 -8.62
N GLN A 641 34.06 27.82 -7.66
CA GLN A 641 33.56 28.06 -6.31
C GLN A 641 34.38 29.13 -5.58
N MET A 642 35.71 29.08 -5.69
CA MET A 642 36.62 30.06 -5.09
C MET A 642 36.45 31.46 -5.69
N LYS A 643 36.26 31.55 -7.01
CA LYS A 643 36.01 32.83 -7.69
C LYS A 643 34.65 33.42 -7.34
N GLY A 644 33.64 32.57 -7.12
CA GLY A 644 32.31 32.99 -6.67
C GLY A 644 32.27 33.44 -5.20
N GLY A 645 33.06 32.81 -4.32
CA GLY A 645 33.31 33.26 -2.95
C GLY A 645 32.21 33.00 -1.92
N SER A 646 31.04 32.48 -2.31
CA SER A 646 29.90 32.19 -1.42
C SER A 646 29.76 30.73 -0.99
N GLY A 647 30.62 29.82 -1.50
CA GLY A 647 30.45 28.37 -1.39
C GLY A 647 29.51 27.77 -2.45
N TYR A 648 28.79 28.61 -3.20
CA TYR A 648 27.89 28.19 -4.26
C TYR A 648 28.61 27.79 -5.56
N VAL A 649 28.26 26.63 -6.11
CA VAL A 649 28.75 26.14 -7.40
C VAL A 649 27.60 25.64 -8.27
N SER A 650 27.45 26.24 -9.45
CA SER A 650 26.47 25.87 -10.48
C SER A 650 26.83 26.53 -11.82
N ALA A 651 26.24 26.05 -12.91
CA ALA A 651 26.26 26.67 -14.23
C ALA A 651 25.34 27.89 -14.35
N PHE A 652 24.33 28.00 -13.48
CA PHE A 652 23.43 29.16 -13.38
C PHE A 652 23.74 29.99 -12.13
N GLY A 653 23.26 31.23 -12.06
CA GLY A 653 23.49 32.11 -10.91
C GLY A 653 22.40 32.03 -9.83
N GLU A 654 22.67 32.65 -8.68
CA GLU A 654 21.77 32.60 -7.52
C GLU A 654 20.39 33.23 -7.81
N GLU A 655 20.27 34.04 -8.86
CA GLU A 655 19.00 34.63 -9.32
C GLU A 655 17.95 33.57 -9.67
N MET A 656 18.36 32.39 -10.16
CA MET A 656 17.40 31.33 -10.48
C MET A 656 16.80 30.70 -9.23
N LEU A 657 17.60 30.55 -8.17
CA LEU A 657 17.10 30.13 -6.86
C LEU A 657 16.16 31.20 -6.28
N ASN A 658 16.54 32.48 -6.40
CA ASN A 658 15.68 33.57 -5.93
C ASN A 658 14.29 33.51 -6.58
N ARG A 659 14.22 33.42 -7.92
CA ARG A 659 12.94 33.37 -8.66
C ARG A 659 12.06 32.23 -8.19
N VAL A 660 12.59 31.00 -8.17
CA VAL A 660 11.81 29.81 -7.78
C VAL A 660 11.34 29.89 -6.32
N GLU A 661 12.15 30.44 -5.43
CA GLU A 661 11.79 30.59 -4.02
C GLU A 661 10.74 31.69 -3.79
N THR A 662 10.75 32.76 -4.59
CA THR A 662 9.87 33.93 -4.38
C THR A 662 8.55 33.85 -5.12
N ASP A 663 8.52 33.34 -6.35
CA ASP A 663 7.31 33.34 -7.18
C ASP A 663 7.11 32.05 -7.98
N GLY A 664 7.96 31.03 -7.74
CA GLY A 664 7.88 29.74 -8.43
C GLY A 664 8.32 29.79 -9.89
N SER A 665 8.86 30.90 -10.40
CA SER A 665 9.33 31.00 -11.78
C SER A 665 10.76 30.47 -11.96
N GLY A 666 11.01 29.72 -13.03
CA GLY A 666 12.27 29.04 -13.30
C GLY A 666 12.08 27.53 -13.37
N TRP A 667 13.02 26.84 -14.03
CA TRP A 667 12.92 25.41 -14.29
C TRP A 667 13.87 24.60 -13.40
N ALA A 668 13.31 23.99 -12.35
CA ALA A 668 13.94 22.94 -11.54
C ALA A 668 15.41 23.18 -11.09
N PRO A 669 15.75 24.36 -10.52
CA PRO A 669 17.13 24.65 -10.11
C PRO A 669 17.66 23.67 -9.06
N TYR A 670 16.81 23.23 -8.13
CA TYR A 670 17.18 22.31 -7.05
C TYR A 670 17.44 20.89 -7.56
N TYR A 671 16.75 20.46 -8.62
CA TYR A 671 17.09 19.24 -9.35
C TYR A 671 18.50 19.30 -9.94
N THR A 672 18.88 20.42 -10.56
CA THR A 672 20.22 20.58 -11.15
C THR A 672 21.30 20.61 -10.07
N LEU A 673 21.07 21.34 -8.97
CA LEU A 673 21.98 21.34 -7.82
C LEU A 673 22.12 19.94 -7.21
N HIS A 674 21.04 19.16 -7.19
CA HIS A 674 21.09 17.76 -6.75
C HIS A 674 22.10 16.98 -7.59
N LYS A 675 22.03 17.05 -8.93
CA LYS A 675 22.96 16.28 -9.77
C LYS A 675 24.40 16.68 -9.55
N ILE A 676 24.68 17.98 -9.42
CA ILE A 676 26.04 18.49 -9.15
C ILE A 676 26.54 18.00 -7.78
N LEU A 677 25.72 18.12 -6.74
CA LEU A 677 26.07 17.69 -5.39
C LEU A 677 26.31 16.17 -5.33
N GLN A 678 25.42 15.38 -5.93
CA GLN A 678 25.55 13.93 -5.99
C GLN A 678 26.80 13.51 -6.77
N GLY A 679 27.08 14.14 -7.91
CA GLY A 679 28.29 13.88 -8.71
C GLY A 679 29.59 14.21 -7.96
N LEU A 680 29.62 15.27 -7.15
CA LEU A 680 30.76 15.59 -6.28
C LEU A 680 30.93 14.56 -5.15
N LEU A 681 29.82 14.14 -4.53
CA LEU A 681 29.84 13.09 -3.50
C LEU A 681 30.33 11.76 -4.08
N ASP A 682 29.88 11.40 -5.28
CA ASP A 682 30.30 10.18 -5.95
C ASP A 682 31.76 10.26 -6.42
N ALA A 683 32.23 11.42 -6.88
CA ALA A 683 33.65 11.67 -7.13
C ALA A 683 34.51 11.44 -5.88
N HIS A 684 34.08 11.93 -4.72
CA HIS A 684 34.77 11.65 -3.45
C HIS A 684 34.74 10.14 -3.13
N ARG A 685 33.55 9.53 -3.05
CA ARG A 685 33.34 8.14 -2.62
C ARG A 685 34.08 7.12 -3.48
N TYR A 686 34.09 7.33 -4.79
CA TYR A 686 34.54 6.33 -5.74
C TYR A 686 35.94 6.60 -6.31
N THR A 687 36.46 7.82 -6.21
CA THR A 687 37.81 8.15 -6.68
C THR A 687 38.78 8.58 -5.57
N GLY A 688 38.28 8.80 -4.35
CA GLY A 688 39.06 9.32 -3.22
C GLY A 688 39.40 10.81 -3.34
N ASN A 689 38.63 11.58 -4.12
CA ASN A 689 38.90 12.99 -4.36
C ASN A 689 38.36 13.87 -3.20
N GLU A 690 39.23 14.22 -2.25
CA GLU A 690 38.89 15.07 -1.09
C GLU A 690 38.50 16.51 -1.46
N MET A 691 38.97 17.01 -2.60
CA MET A 691 38.58 18.33 -3.09
C MET A 691 37.09 18.33 -3.47
N ALA A 692 36.58 17.24 -4.03
CA ALA A 692 35.15 17.11 -4.33
C ALA A 692 34.29 17.19 -3.07
N LEU A 693 34.69 16.51 -1.97
CA LEU A 693 34.00 16.60 -0.69
C LEU A 693 34.06 18.02 -0.10
N THR A 694 35.19 18.71 -0.25
CA THR A 694 35.33 20.11 0.19
C THR A 694 34.33 21.01 -0.55
N ILE A 695 34.25 20.89 -1.88
CA ILE A 695 33.29 21.65 -2.69
C ILE A 695 31.86 21.33 -2.26
N ALA A 696 31.52 20.05 -2.13
CA ALA A 696 30.19 19.58 -1.73
C ALA A 696 29.79 20.09 -0.32
N SER A 697 30.73 20.06 0.64
CA SER A 697 30.51 20.58 1.99
C SER A 697 30.23 22.08 1.98
N GLU A 698 31.06 22.88 1.30
CA GLU A 698 30.85 24.33 1.21
C GLU A 698 29.54 24.68 0.49
N MET A 699 29.15 23.88 -0.51
CA MET A 699 27.85 23.99 -1.18
C MET A 699 26.69 23.66 -0.21
N GLY A 700 26.83 22.61 0.61
CA GLY A 700 25.86 22.23 1.63
C GLY A 700 25.69 23.32 2.71
N ASP A 701 26.79 23.92 3.15
CA ASP A 701 26.79 25.05 4.10
C ASP A 701 26.07 26.28 3.50
N TYR A 702 26.35 26.59 2.24
CA TYR A 702 25.65 27.67 1.51
C TYR A 702 24.13 27.42 1.47
N ILE A 703 23.70 26.19 1.13
CA ILE A 703 22.29 25.81 1.07
C ILE A 703 21.64 25.91 2.45
N TYR A 704 22.29 25.40 3.50
CA TYR A 704 21.78 25.55 4.86
C TYR A 704 21.58 27.03 5.22
N LEU A 705 22.58 27.88 5.00
CA LEU A 705 22.46 29.32 5.25
C LEU A 705 21.31 29.95 4.45
N ARG A 706 21.11 29.53 3.21
CA ARG A 706 20.00 29.99 2.37
C ARG A 706 18.65 29.61 2.98
N THR A 707 18.44 28.34 3.36
CA THR A 707 17.19 27.89 4.00
C THR A 707 16.88 28.63 5.31
N THR A 708 17.90 29.02 6.08
CA THR A 708 17.71 29.78 7.32
C THR A 708 17.29 31.24 7.10
N ARG A 709 17.54 31.79 5.90
CA ARG A 709 17.25 33.20 5.56
C ARG A 709 15.93 33.39 4.82
N LEU A 710 15.26 32.31 4.43
CA LEU A 710 13.93 32.35 3.81
C LEU A 710 12.94 33.05 4.75
N GLN A 711 12.35 34.15 4.27
CA GLN A 711 11.39 34.95 5.04
C GLN A 711 10.02 34.27 5.09
N ASP A 712 9.59 33.70 3.96
CA ASP A 712 8.31 33.00 3.83
C ASP A 712 8.55 31.51 3.50
N LYS A 713 8.60 30.70 4.56
CA LYS A 713 8.83 29.26 4.45
C LYS A 713 7.62 28.51 3.92
N GLU A 714 6.41 29.03 4.12
CA GLU A 714 5.18 28.41 3.60
C GLU A 714 5.05 28.63 2.10
N LEU A 715 5.35 29.84 1.61
CA LEU A 715 5.44 30.11 0.18
C LEU A 715 6.54 29.27 -0.47
N TRP A 716 7.72 29.20 0.15
CA TRP A 716 8.78 28.32 -0.33
C TRP A 716 8.30 26.88 -0.44
N ARG A 717 7.66 26.37 0.62
CA ARG A 717 7.14 25.01 0.69
C ARG A 717 6.11 24.75 -0.42
N HIS A 718 5.19 25.69 -0.65
CA HIS A 718 4.23 25.63 -1.74
C HIS A 718 4.90 25.62 -3.12
N ASN A 719 5.92 26.46 -3.34
CA ASN A 719 6.65 26.47 -4.60
C ASN A 719 7.38 25.14 -4.84
N MET A 720 7.92 24.52 -3.78
CA MET A 720 8.50 23.17 -3.87
C MET A 720 7.46 22.07 -4.09
N ASP A 721 6.17 22.32 -3.90
CA ASP A 721 5.08 21.37 -4.20
C ASP A 721 4.68 21.36 -5.68
N VAL A 722 5.25 22.23 -6.49
CA VAL A 722 4.99 22.29 -7.93
C VAL A 722 6.27 22.33 -8.75
N GLN A 723 7.43 22.36 -8.08
CA GLN A 723 8.75 22.35 -8.71
C GLN A 723 9.40 20.98 -8.57
N GLU A 724 10.09 20.57 -9.63
CA GLU A 724 10.96 19.40 -9.57
C GLU A 724 12.22 19.75 -8.74
N VAL A 725 12.39 19.03 -7.63
CA VAL A 725 13.56 19.15 -6.74
C VAL A 725 14.52 17.96 -6.87
N GLY A 726 14.09 16.88 -7.54
CA GLY A 726 14.79 15.60 -7.58
C GLY A 726 15.12 15.05 -6.17
N GLY A 727 16.16 14.23 -6.07
CA GLY A 727 16.70 13.72 -4.80
C GLY A 727 17.59 14.71 -4.03
N PHE A 728 17.27 16.01 -4.00
CA PHE A 728 18.12 16.98 -3.32
C PHE A 728 18.23 16.74 -1.81
N ALA A 729 17.11 16.38 -1.16
CA ALA A 729 17.09 15.96 0.24
C ALA A 729 18.02 14.75 0.47
N GLU A 730 17.96 13.75 -0.41
CA GLU A 730 18.82 12.56 -0.34
C GLU A 730 20.31 12.94 -0.44
N ALA A 731 20.69 13.78 -1.41
CA ALA A 731 22.06 14.22 -1.60
C ALA A 731 22.61 14.98 -0.37
N MET A 732 21.79 15.82 0.27
CA MET A 732 22.16 16.51 1.50
C MET A 732 22.31 15.56 2.70
N LEU A 733 21.44 14.55 2.82
CA LEU A 733 21.54 13.52 3.85
C LEU A 733 22.76 12.63 3.64
N ASN A 734 23.08 12.29 2.38
CA ASN A 734 24.32 11.61 2.00
C ASN A 734 25.55 12.47 2.33
N LEU A 735 25.52 13.77 2.07
CA LEU A 735 26.58 14.70 2.46
C LEU A 735 26.77 14.74 3.98
N TYR A 736 25.70 14.74 4.76
CA TYR A 736 25.78 14.61 6.22
C TYR A 736 26.45 13.29 6.63
N GLN A 737 26.16 12.17 5.96
CA GLN A 737 26.81 10.91 6.27
C GLN A 737 28.34 10.96 6.08
N GLU A 738 28.86 11.70 5.10
CA GLU A 738 30.30 11.88 4.87
C GLU A 738 30.92 12.91 5.82
N THR A 739 30.30 14.07 5.97
CA THR A 739 30.87 15.24 6.67
C THR A 739 30.60 15.27 8.18
N LYS A 740 29.50 14.66 8.61
CA LYS A 740 28.93 14.77 9.96
C LYS A 740 28.59 16.21 10.41
N HIS A 741 28.50 17.17 9.50
CA HIS A 741 28.08 18.54 9.82
C HIS A 741 26.56 18.60 9.99
N GLU A 742 26.08 19.00 11.17
CA GLU A 742 24.65 19.07 11.47
C GLU A 742 23.86 20.01 10.53
N GLN A 743 24.53 21.02 9.98
CA GLN A 743 23.96 21.94 8.99
C GLN A 743 23.43 21.19 7.77
N HIS A 744 24.16 20.19 7.29
CA HIS A 744 23.78 19.38 6.14
C HIS A 744 22.56 18.50 6.43
N LEU A 745 22.49 17.92 7.64
CA LEU A 745 21.33 17.17 8.11
C LEU A 745 20.08 18.06 8.14
N LYS A 746 20.19 19.24 8.77
CA LYS A 746 19.08 20.20 8.88
C LYS A 746 18.57 20.66 7.52
N ALA A 747 19.48 20.94 6.59
CA ALA A 747 19.11 21.29 5.22
C ALA A 747 18.45 20.11 4.49
N GLY A 748 18.96 18.88 4.61
CA GLY A 748 18.30 17.68 4.05
C GLY A 748 16.88 17.50 4.56
N GLN A 749 16.67 17.59 5.88
CA GLN A 749 15.35 17.48 6.51
C GLN A 749 14.39 18.61 6.09
N PHE A 750 14.91 19.82 5.86
CA PHE A 750 14.11 20.94 5.37
C PHE A 750 13.54 20.67 3.96
N PHE A 751 14.36 20.12 3.06
CA PHE A 751 13.91 19.74 1.72
C PHE A 751 13.02 18.50 1.71
N GLN A 752 13.17 17.60 2.69
CA GLN A 752 12.44 16.34 2.74
C GLN A 752 10.93 16.52 2.97
N GLN A 753 10.54 17.56 3.71
CA GLN A 753 9.13 17.80 4.06
C GLN A 753 8.43 16.55 4.61
N THR A 754 9.09 15.89 5.56
CA THR A 754 8.74 14.56 6.07
C THR A 754 7.26 14.41 6.43
N ASP A 755 6.65 15.46 6.98
CA ASP A 755 5.23 15.50 7.37
C ASP A 755 4.26 15.08 6.25
N LYS A 756 4.61 15.32 4.99
CA LYS A 756 3.79 14.96 3.82
C LYS A 756 3.89 13.49 3.43
N LEU A 757 4.97 12.82 3.79
CA LEU A 757 5.22 11.42 3.46
C LEU A 757 4.66 10.47 4.53
N LEU A 758 4.50 10.96 5.77
CA LEU A 758 3.99 10.17 6.89
C LEU A 758 2.64 9.50 6.65
N PRO A 759 1.65 10.09 5.93
CA PRO A 759 0.42 9.38 5.61
C PRO A 759 0.66 8.04 4.90
N SER A 760 1.68 7.94 4.04
CA SER A 760 2.05 6.67 3.39
C SER A 760 2.50 5.61 4.38
N ALA A 761 3.07 5.98 5.54
CA ALA A 761 3.43 5.00 6.57
C ALA A 761 2.18 4.27 7.13
N GLY A 762 1.04 4.96 7.17
CA GLY A 762 -0.27 4.40 7.54
C GLY A 762 -0.95 3.60 6.43
N GLY A 763 -0.32 3.45 5.26
CA GLY A 763 -0.87 2.75 4.10
C GLY A 763 -1.68 3.63 3.17
N HIS A 764 -1.83 4.92 3.45
CA HIS A 764 -2.52 5.86 2.56
C HIS A 764 -1.75 6.03 1.24
N ASP A 765 -2.45 5.88 0.12
CA ASP A 765 -1.90 6.16 -1.19
C ASP A 765 -1.94 7.67 -1.46
N ILE A 766 -0.84 8.35 -1.14
CA ILE A 766 -0.74 9.80 -1.33
C ILE A 766 -0.73 10.21 -2.81
N LEU A 767 -0.58 9.25 -3.74
CA LEU A 767 -0.60 9.50 -5.18
C LEU A 767 -2.03 9.65 -5.73
N ASP A 768 -3.04 9.25 -4.95
CA ASP A 768 -4.46 9.49 -5.26
C ASP A 768 -4.99 10.80 -4.64
N ASP A 769 -4.15 11.51 -3.89
CA ASP A 769 -4.52 12.76 -3.24
C ASP A 769 -4.30 13.97 -4.17
N LYS A 770 -5.40 14.41 -4.81
CA LYS A 770 -5.44 15.59 -5.70
C LYS A 770 -4.99 16.90 -5.05
N ARG A 771 -4.72 16.94 -3.74
CA ARG A 771 -4.28 18.14 -3.01
C ARG A 771 -2.78 18.42 -3.14
N THR A 772 -1.97 17.47 -3.61
CA THR A 772 -0.50 17.65 -3.70
C THR A 772 0.03 17.38 -5.12
N PRO A 773 0.02 18.39 -6.02
CA PRO A 773 0.39 18.24 -7.42
C PRO A 773 1.78 17.60 -7.66
N ASN A 774 2.79 17.89 -6.83
CA ASN A 774 4.13 17.28 -6.99
C ASN A 774 4.10 15.75 -6.92
N PHE A 775 3.23 15.18 -6.07
CA PHE A 775 3.15 13.73 -5.89
C PHE A 775 2.66 13.01 -7.15
N HIS A 776 2.06 13.73 -8.09
CA HIS A 776 1.71 13.18 -9.38
C HIS A 776 2.90 13.13 -10.33
N HIS A 777 3.88 14.04 -10.25
CA HIS A 777 5.08 13.96 -11.09
C HIS A 777 5.99 12.83 -10.58
N ALA A 778 6.07 11.75 -11.36
CA ALA A 778 6.64 10.49 -10.90
C ALA A 778 8.13 10.62 -10.56
N ASN A 779 8.93 11.21 -11.46
CA ASN A 779 10.37 11.38 -11.25
C ASN A 779 10.75 12.39 -10.16
N SER A 780 9.83 13.31 -9.80
CA SER A 780 9.99 14.25 -8.67
C SER A 780 9.66 13.60 -7.33
N THR A 781 8.79 12.59 -7.34
CA THR A 781 8.24 11.96 -6.13
C THR A 781 9.07 10.78 -5.65
N ILE A 782 9.48 9.87 -6.55
CA ILE A 782 10.24 8.68 -6.17
C ILE A 782 11.49 9.04 -5.35
N PRO A 783 12.31 10.06 -5.72
CA PRO A 783 13.47 10.45 -4.94
C PRO A 783 13.17 10.92 -3.51
N GLN A 784 11.97 11.46 -3.24
CA GLN A 784 11.58 11.85 -1.88
C GLN A 784 11.46 10.62 -0.98
N PHE A 785 11.01 9.49 -1.50
CA PHE A 785 10.96 8.23 -0.73
C PHE A 785 12.32 7.54 -0.61
N ILE A 786 13.24 7.77 -1.54
CA ILE A 786 14.66 7.40 -1.38
C ILE A 786 15.29 8.21 -0.24
N ALA A 787 15.02 9.52 -0.20
CA ALA A 787 15.47 10.38 0.89
C ALA A 787 14.83 10.00 2.24
N ALA A 788 13.58 9.54 2.26
CA ALA A 788 12.93 9.03 3.47
C ALA A 788 13.65 7.78 4.01
N GLU A 789 14.01 6.85 3.11
CA GLU A 789 14.85 5.70 3.47
C GLU A 789 16.22 6.15 4.02
N ARG A 790 16.86 7.13 3.37
CA ARG A 790 18.15 7.64 3.81
C ARG A 790 18.08 8.30 5.19
N GLU A 791 17.01 9.05 5.45
CA GLU A 791 16.75 9.65 6.75
C GLU A 791 16.44 8.56 7.80
N TYR A 792 15.78 7.45 7.43
CA TYR A 792 15.65 6.28 8.30
C TYR A 792 17.01 5.68 8.67
N GLU A 793 17.94 5.52 7.72
CA GLU A 793 19.28 5.00 8.03
C GLU A 793 20.04 5.88 9.05
N ILE A 794 19.77 7.20 9.04
CA ILE A 794 20.38 8.17 9.94
C ILE A 794 19.67 8.21 11.30
N SER A 795 18.35 8.28 11.31
CA SER A 795 17.53 8.55 12.50
C SER A 795 17.07 7.28 13.23
N GLY A 796 16.93 6.18 12.51
CA GLY A 796 16.26 4.96 12.97
C GLY A 796 14.72 5.06 13.03
N ASP A 797 14.11 6.15 12.54
CA ASP A 797 12.65 6.31 12.55
C ASP A 797 11.98 5.37 11.53
N LYS A 798 11.37 4.30 12.05
CA LYS A 798 10.71 3.28 11.25
C LYS A 798 9.52 3.79 10.44
N THR A 799 8.95 4.95 10.80
CA THR A 799 7.82 5.56 10.08
C THR A 799 8.23 5.95 8.67
N LEU A 800 9.44 6.48 8.51
CA LEU A 800 10.04 6.78 7.20
C LEU A 800 10.25 5.54 6.34
N LEU A 801 10.76 4.46 6.95
CA LEU A 801 10.90 3.17 6.26
C LEU A 801 9.54 2.62 5.82
N LEU A 802 8.53 2.67 6.69
CA LEU A 802 7.18 2.22 6.36
C LEU A 802 6.56 3.06 5.24
N ALA A 803 6.77 4.38 5.25
CA ALA A 803 6.33 5.26 4.17
C ALA A 803 6.95 4.84 2.83
N ALA A 804 8.27 4.63 2.78
CA ALA A 804 8.98 4.16 1.59
C ALA A 804 8.50 2.78 1.11
N VAL A 805 8.29 1.83 2.03
CA VAL A 805 7.78 0.49 1.71
C VAL A 805 6.38 0.54 1.11
N ASN A 806 5.48 1.34 1.70
CA ASN A 806 4.09 1.42 1.24
C ASN A 806 3.97 2.20 -0.08
N PHE A 807 4.70 3.31 -0.23
CA PHE A 807 4.82 4.00 -1.51
C PHE A 807 5.32 3.07 -2.61
N TRP A 808 6.39 2.31 -2.35
CA TRP A 808 6.92 1.36 -3.32
C TRP A 808 5.87 0.33 -3.76
N LYS A 809 5.03 -0.16 -2.83
CA LYS A 809 3.93 -1.09 -3.16
C LYS A 809 2.85 -0.41 -4.01
N HIS A 810 2.42 0.78 -3.63
CA HIS A 810 1.40 1.56 -4.36
C HIS A 810 1.81 1.82 -5.81
N VAL A 811 3.11 2.02 -6.07
CA VAL A 811 3.63 2.20 -7.43
C VAL A 811 3.83 0.87 -8.14
N THR A 812 4.54 -0.08 -7.52
CA THR A 812 4.99 -1.30 -8.22
C THR A 812 3.89 -2.33 -8.44
N LEU A 813 2.84 -2.33 -7.61
CA LEU A 813 1.71 -3.25 -7.76
C LEU A 813 0.56 -2.68 -8.60
N HIS A 814 0.38 -1.36 -8.59
CA HIS A 814 -0.84 -0.74 -9.16
C HIS A 814 -0.59 0.26 -10.30
N ARG A 815 0.67 0.70 -10.50
CA ARG A 815 1.00 1.78 -11.46
C ARG A 815 2.19 1.45 -12.35
N THR A 816 2.58 0.18 -12.44
CA THR A 816 3.77 -0.25 -13.17
C THR A 816 3.39 -1.13 -14.36
N TYR A 817 3.93 -0.82 -15.53
CA TYR A 817 3.77 -1.63 -16.74
C TYR A 817 4.61 -2.92 -16.68
N CYS A 818 4.39 -3.85 -17.62
CA CYS A 818 5.03 -5.15 -17.64
C CYS A 818 6.57 -5.07 -17.73
N ASN A 819 7.08 -4.01 -18.36
CA ASN A 819 8.52 -3.75 -18.44
C ASN A 819 9.14 -3.20 -17.13
N GLY A 820 8.32 -2.94 -16.10
CA GLY A 820 8.75 -2.37 -14.83
C GLY A 820 8.76 -0.84 -14.79
N SER A 821 8.42 -0.17 -15.89
CA SER A 821 8.31 1.29 -15.96
C SER A 821 7.00 1.81 -15.39
N THR A 822 6.89 3.11 -15.15
CA THR A 822 5.71 3.74 -14.58
C THR A 822 5.52 5.15 -15.13
N GLY A 823 4.30 5.68 -14.98
CA GLY A 823 3.93 7.04 -15.34
C GLY A 823 3.64 7.23 -16.82
N TYR A 824 2.88 8.29 -17.09
CA TYR A 824 2.42 8.71 -18.40
C TYR A 824 2.46 10.24 -18.47
N HIS A 825 3.09 10.78 -19.53
CA HIS A 825 3.51 12.18 -19.59
C HIS A 825 4.27 12.61 -18.31
N GLU A 826 5.15 11.75 -17.78
CA GLU A 826 5.93 11.97 -16.54
C GLU A 826 5.11 11.96 -15.24
N HIS A 827 3.80 11.68 -15.31
CA HIS A 827 2.89 11.78 -14.18
C HIS A 827 2.10 10.50 -13.91
N TRP A 828 1.58 10.35 -12.70
CA TRP A 828 0.48 9.44 -12.34
C TRP A 828 -0.82 10.24 -12.34
N ASN A 829 -1.54 10.21 -13.45
CA ASN A 829 -2.74 11.03 -13.65
C ASN A 829 -4.04 10.31 -13.27
N LEU A 830 -4.01 8.97 -13.29
CA LEU A 830 -5.16 8.14 -12.95
C LEU A 830 -5.01 7.45 -11.57
N PRO A 831 -6.14 7.03 -10.96
CA PRO A 831 -6.14 6.19 -9.77
C PRO A 831 -5.40 4.85 -9.98
N PRO A 832 -5.13 4.07 -8.91
CA PRO A 832 -4.44 2.78 -9.05
C PRO A 832 -5.18 1.83 -9.99
N ASP A 833 -4.44 0.94 -10.66
CA ASP A 833 -4.95 -0.12 -11.54
C ASP A 833 -5.59 0.35 -12.87
N HIS A 834 -5.32 1.59 -13.29
CA HIS A 834 -5.82 2.18 -14.55
C HIS A 834 -4.76 2.35 -15.66
N ILE A 835 -3.56 1.78 -15.52
CA ILE A 835 -2.44 1.96 -16.48
C ILE A 835 -2.77 1.54 -17.92
N GLY A 836 -3.82 0.73 -18.14
CA GLY A 836 -4.28 0.35 -19.46
C GLY A 836 -4.91 1.48 -20.27
N GLU A 837 -5.46 2.49 -19.58
CA GLU A 837 -5.96 3.73 -20.21
C GLU A 837 -4.82 4.68 -20.60
N GLU A 838 -3.62 4.42 -20.07
CA GLU A 838 -2.40 5.21 -20.27
C GLU A 838 -1.36 4.46 -21.13
N LEU A 839 -1.79 3.50 -21.96
CA LEU A 839 -0.92 2.86 -22.95
C LEU A 839 -0.60 3.84 -24.10
N ASP A 840 0.38 4.70 -23.88
CA ASP A 840 0.71 5.81 -24.75
C ASP A 840 2.18 5.86 -25.17
N GLY A 841 2.44 6.69 -26.19
CA GLY A 841 3.74 7.05 -26.69
C GLY A 841 4.69 7.69 -25.68
N GLN A 842 4.15 8.46 -24.74
CA GLN A 842 4.89 9.15 -23.67
C GLN A 842 4.73 8.46 -22.31
N ALA A 843 4.47 7.15 -22.32
CA ALA A 843 4.47 6.31 -21.13
C ALA A 843 5.87 5.78 -20.81
N GLY A 844 6.11 5.49 -19.53
CA GLY A 844 7.29 4.77 -19.08
C GLY A 844 8.59 5.56 -19.18
N GLU A 845 8.72 6.65 -18.43
CA GLU A 845 9.95 7.44 -18.36
C GLU A 845 11.12 6.63 -17.77
N THR A 846 12.30 6.70 -18.41
CA THR A 846 13.51 5.98 -17.98
C THR A 846 13.98 6.42 -16.58
N CYS A 847 13.93 7.72 -16.25
CA CYS A 847 14.37 8.23 -14.93
C CYS A 847 13.54 7.66 -13.77
N CYS A 848 12.23 7.52 -13.95
CA CYS A 848 11.35 6.92 -12.96
C CYS A 848 11.79 5.49 -12.62
N THR A 849 12.15 4.71 -13.65
CA THR A 849 12.57 3.32 -13.48
C THR A 849 13.93 3.22 -12.78
N ASN A 850 14.89 4.08 -13.13
CA ASN A 850 16.16 4.17 -12.42
C ASN A 850 15.97 4.46 -10.92
N ASN A 851 15.15 5.46 -10.59
CA ASN A 851 14.89 5.84 -9.21
C ASN A 851 14.15 4.72 -8.44
N LEU A 852 13.21 4.01 -9.07
CA LEU A 852 12.56 2.85 -8.42
C LEU A 852 13.54 1.68 -8.23
N ILE A 853 14.49 1.44 -9.14
CA ILE A 853 15.56 0.46 -8.95
C ILE A 853 16.43 0.85 -7.74
N LYS A 854 16.79 2.13 -7.62
CA LYS A 854 17.55 2.65 -6.48
C LYS A 854 16.81 2.43 -5.17
N LEU A 855 15.54 2.86 -5.09
CA LEU A 855 14.68 2.62 -3.93
C LEU A 855 14.56 1.13 -3.59
N SER A 856 14.41 0.28 -4.61
CA SER A 856 14.30 -1.17 -4.42
C SER A 856 15.59 -1.78 -3.86
N ASN A 857 16.75 -1.35 -4.33
CA ASN A 857 18.04 -1.78 -3.79
C ASN A 857 18.20 -1.36 -2.32
N ASP A 858 17.81 -0.14 -1.97
CA ASP A 858 17.85 0.35 -0.58
C ASP A 858 16.89 -0.42 0.33
N LEU A 859 15.64 -0.61 -0.09
CA LEU A 859 14.69 -1.46 0.62
C LEU A 859 15.17 -2.91 0.72
N PHE A 860 15.86 -3.43 -0.30
CA PHE A 860 16.47 -4.76 -0.25
C PHE A 860 17.59 -4.83 0.80
N ARG A 861 18.48 -3.84 0.85
CA ARG A 861 19.57 -3.76 1.83
C ARG A 861 19.04 -3.80 3.27
N ILE A 862 17.93 -3.13 3.52
CA ILE A 862 17.31 -3.05 4.85
C ILE A 862 16.48 -4.30 5.17
N THR A 863 15.56 -4.69 4.28
CA THR A 863 14.54 -5.71 4.61
C THR A 863 14.97 -7.13 4.26
N ARG A 864 15.89 -7.28 3.30
CA ARG A 864 16.29 -8.53 2.67
C ARG A 864 15.13 -9.30 2.02
N GLN A 865 14.06 -8.61 1.62
CA GLN A 865 12.91 -9.26 0.96
C GLN A 865 13.18 -9.46 -0.54
N PRO A 866 12.97 -10.66 -1.09
CA PRO A 866 13.33 -10.98 -2.47
C PRO A 866 12.52 -10.20 -3.50
N GLN A 867 11.30 -9.75 -3.17
CA GLN A 867 10.43 -8.98 -4.09
C GLN A 867 11.07 -7.69 -4.60
N TYR A 868 11.93 -7.03 -3.81
CA TYR A 868 12.64 -5.84 -4.24
C TYR A 868 13.69 -6.19 -5.30
N ALA A 869 14.43 -7.28 -5.10
CA ALA A 869 15.37 -7.79 -6.09
C ALA A 869 14.65 -8.32 -7.35
N GLU A 870 13.44 -8.85 -7.22
CA GLU A 870 12.59 -9.27 -8.36
C GLU A 870 12.11 -8.07 -9.19
N TYR A 871 11.71 -6.97 -8.55
CA TYR A 871 11.41 -5.74 -9.29
C TYR A 871 12.64 -5.21 -10.02
N VAL A 872 13.81 -5.18 -9.36
CA VAL A 872 15.07 -4.78 -10.00
C VAL A 872 15.38 -5.67 -11.20
N GLU A 873 15.18 -6.99 -11.10
CA GLU A 873 15.33 -7.91 -12.23
C GLU A 873 14.39 -7.54 -13.38
N ARG A 874 13.09 -7.37 -13.09
CA ARG A 874 12.07 -7.00 -14.07
C ARG A 874 12.41 -5.68 -14.78
N ALA A 875 12.60 -4.62 -14.00
CA ALA A 875 12.83 -3.27 -14.52
C ALA A 875 14.13 -3.17 -15.32
N THR A 876 15.19 -3.82 -14.84
CA THR A 876 16.49 -3.78 -15.52
C THR A 876 16.43 -4.52 -16.85
N LEU A 877 15.91 -5.75 -16.86
CA LEU A 877 15.87 -6.60 -18.06
C LEU A 877 14.92 -6.08 -19.14
N ASN A 878 13.80 -5.46 -18.75
CA ASN A 878 12.72 -5.19 -19.68
C ASN A 878 12.61 -3.71 -20.06
N HIS A 879 13.15 -2.80 -19.26
CA HIS A 879 13.19 -1.37 -19.56
C HIS A 879 14.63 -0.86 -19.75
N ILE A 880 15.47 -0.95 -18.71
CA ILE A 880 16.80 -0.31 -18.70
C ILE A 880 17.72 -0.85 -19.79
N MET A 881 17.80 -2.17 -20.01
CA MET A 881 18.63 -2.72 -21.09
C MET A 881 18.24 -2.19 -22.48
N GLY A 882 16.97 -1.84 -22.67
CA GLY A 882 16.46 -1.28 -23.92
C GLY A 882 16.54 0.25 -24.00
N SER A 883 17.06 0.93 -22.97
CA SER A 883 17.10 2.40 -22.91
C SER A 883 18.33 3.03 -23.56
N ILE A 884 19.26 2.23 -24.06
CA ILE A 884 20.37 2.67 -24.91
C ILE A 884 20.32 1.90 -26.23
N ASN A 885 20.49 2.61 -27.34
CA ASN A 885 20.57 1.99 -28.64
C ASN A 885 21.97 1.36 -28.83
N PRO A 886 22.08 0.04 -29.05
CA PRO A 886 23.36 -0.65 -29.14
C PRO A 886 24.15 -0.31 -30.41
N GLU A 887 23.54 0.33 -31.41
CA GLU A 887 24.23 0.70 -32.65
C GLU A 887 24.94 2.05 -32.51
N ASN A 888 24.29 3.04 -31.89
CA ASN A 888 24.76 4.43 -31.87
C ASN A 888 24.88 5.07 -30.47
N ALA A 889 24.66 4.30 -29.40
CA ALA A 889 24.79 4.74 -28.00
C ALA A 889 23.85 5.88 -27.56
N ASN A 890 22.80 6.18 -28.33
CA ASN A 890 21.81 7.18 -27.95
C ASN A 890 20.84 6.66 -26.88
N PHE A 891 20.39 7.55 -25.99
CA PHE A 891 19.51 7.21 -24.85
C PHE A 891 18.04 7.49 -25.11
N MET A 892 17.19 6.68 -24.48
CA MET A 892 15.74 6.75 -24.57
C MET A 892 15.14 7.56 -23.41
N TYR A 893 14.15 8.40 -23.71
CA TYR A 893 13.35 9.10 -22.70
C TYR A 893 12.17 8.26 -22.21
N PHE A 894 11.27 7.92 -23.12
CA PHE A 894 10.06 7.13 -22.86
C PHE A 894 10.19 5.76 -23.50
N HIS A 895 9.97 4.71 -22.71
CA HIS A 895 9.67 3.39 -23.25
C HIS A 895 8.18 3.32 -23.60
N THR A 896 7.83 3.86 -24.77
CA THR A 896 6.47 3.82 -25.32
C THR A 896 5.73 2.53 -24.98
N GLN A 897 4.52 2.67 -24.46
CA GLN A 897 3.58 1.59 -24.17
C GLN A 897 2.45 1.56 -25.20
N LEU A 898 2.52 2.42 -26.22
CA LEU A 898 1.56 2.46 -27.31
C LEU A 898 1.71 1.22 -28.22
N PRO A 899 0.67 0.38 -28.35
CA PRO A 899 0.71 -0.80 -29.20
C PRO A 899 1.08 -0.50 -30.65
N GLY A 900 2.09 -1.19 -31.20
CA GLY A 900 2.55 -1.02 -32.59
C GLY A 900 3.44 0.20 -32.83
N SER A 901 3.87 0.88 -31.76
CA SER A 901 4.85 1.95 -31.85
C SER A 901 6.29 1.42 -31.88
N PHE A 902 7.28 2.32 -31.85
CA PHE A 902 8.70 1.97 -31.88
C PHE A 902 9.50 2.85 -30.93
N LYS A 903 10.64 2.34 -30.44
CA LYS A 903 11.54 3.08 -29.54
C LYS A 903 12.24 4.22 -30.26
N THR A 904 12.45 5.32 -29.55
CA THR A 904 13.22 6.47 -30.03
C THR A 904 14.30 6.86 -29.04
N TYR A 905 15.35 7.49 -29.56
CA TYR A 905 16.52 7.85 -28.80
C TYR A 905 16.93 9.29 -29.13
N GLY A 906 17.46 10.01 -28.14
CA GLY A 906 17.94 11.39 -28.32
C GLY A 906 19.16 11.45 -29.24
N LYS A 907 19.13 12.34 -30.22
CA LYS A 907 20.17 12.47 -31.26
C LYS A 907 21.46 13.07 -30.69
N ASN A 908 22.40 12.22 -30.28
CA ASN A 908 23.77 12.56 -29.92
C ASN A 908 23.88 13.73 -28.90
N THR A 909 24.90 14.58 -29.05
CA THR A 909 25.20 15.72 -28.17
C THR A 909 24.34 16.97 -28.38
N ASP A 910 23.23 16.84 -29.12
CA ASP A 910 22.27 17.93 -29.31
C ASP A 910 21.10 17.82 -28.33
N VAL A 911 21.03 16.73 -27.55
CA VAL A 911 19.92 16.38 -26.66
C VAL A 911 20.45 16.00 -25.28
N PHE A 912 20.09 16.79 -24.26
CA PHE A 912 20.52 16.60 -22.88
C PHE A 912 19.33 16.52 -21.92
N TRP A 913 18.42 15.58 -22.15
CA TRP A 913 17.29 15.37 -21.26
C TRP A 913 17.72 14.86 -19.87
N CYS A 914 16.80 14.89 -18.91
CA CYS A 914 16.98 14.16 -17.64
C CYS A 914 17.33 12.68 -17.90
N CYS A 915 16.67 12.04 -18.87
CA CYS A 915 16.91 10.65 -19.28
C CYS A 915 18.25 10.45 -20.02
N THR A 916 18.82 11.48 -20.66
CA THR A 916 20.21 11.41 -21.16
C THR A 916 21.18 11.34 -19.98
N GLY A 917 20.96 12.18 -18.96
CA GLY A 917 21.75 12.17 -17.72
C GLY A 917 21.67 10.83 -16.98
N THR A 918 20.46 10.39 -16.66
CA THR A 918 20.21 9.11 -15.99
C THR A 918 20.63 7.91 -16.85
N GLY A 919 20.49 8.02 -18.17
CA GLY A 919 20.94 7.01 -19.14
C GLY A 919 22.42 6.70 -19.00
N MET A 920 23.27 7.73 -18.87
CA MET A 920 24.71 7.56 -18.61
C MET A 920 25.02 6.82 -17.30
N GLU A 921 24.12 6.91 -16.32
CA GLU A 921 24.33 6.21 -15.05
C GLU A 921 23.83 4.75 -15.09
N ASN A 922 22.86 4.44 -15.93
CA ASN A 922 22.15 3.16 -15.88
C ASN A 922 23.08 1.96 -16.11
N HIS A 923 23.91 2.01 -17.15
CA HIS A 923 24.61 0.82 -17.62
C HIS A 923 25.91 0.55 -16.85
N VAL A 924 26.50 1.58 -16.23
CA VAL A 924 27.58 1.43 -15.23
C VAL A 924 27.06 1.00 -13.84
N ARG A 925 25.74 0.99 -13.61
CA ARG A 925 25.13 0.61 -12.32
C ARG A 925 24.70 -0.85 -12.23
N TYR A 926 24.75 -1.64 -13.31
CA TYR A 926 24.30 -3.03 -13.28
C TYR A 926 24.92 -3.85 -12.13
N GLY A 927 26.24 -3.72 -11.93
CA GLY A 927 26.97 -4.46 -10.91
C GLY A 927 26.49 -4.20 -9.48
N GLN A 928 25.93 -3.01 -9.23
CA GLN A 928 25.45 -2.59 -7.91
C GLN A 928 24.30 -3.45 -7.38
N SER A 929 23.55 -4.10 -8.27
CA SER A 929 22.39 -4.92 -7.88
C SER A 929 22.71 -6.41 -7.76
N VAL A 930 23.91 -6.86 -8.14
CA VAL A 930 24.22 -8.31 -8.22
C VAL A 930 24.49 -8.91 -6.85
N PHE A 931 25.38 -8.30 -6.09
CA PHE A 931 25.89 -8.84 -4.84
C PHE A 931 25.69 -7.88 -3.68
N PHE A 932 25.21 -8.43 -2.58
CA PHE A 932 25.10 -7.74 -1.30
C PHE A 932 25.72 -8.60 -0.21
N SER A 933 26.26 -8.02 0.86
CA SER A 933 26.77 -8.83 1.96
C SER A 933 26.54 -8.23 3.33
N ASP A 934 26.51 -9.11 4.32
CA ASP A 934 26.81 -8.77 5.72
C ASP A 934 28.17 -9.37 6.11
N ALA A 935 28.45 -9.47 7.41
CA ALA A 935 29.74 -9.96 7.91
C ALA A 935 30.11 -11.36 7.43
N ASP A 936 29.13 -12.26 7.24
CA ASP A 936 29.38 -13.67 6.95
C ASP A 936 28.62 -14.22 5.73
N THR A 937 27.66 -13.44 5.21
CA THR A 937 26.76 -13.86 4.15
C THR A 937 26.97 -13.04 2.88
N LEU A 938 27.08 -13.73 1.74
CA LEU A 938 26.95 -13.12 0.41
C LEU A 938 25.58 -13.46 -0.17
N TYR A 939 24.82 -12.42 -0.48
CA TYR A 939 23.56 -12.48 -1.20
C TYR A 939 23.84 -12.34 -2.70
N VAL A 940 23.32 -13.29 -3.49
CA VAL A 940 23.35 -13.27 -4.95
C VAL A 940 21.95 -12.96 -5.43
N SER A 941 21.74 -11.72 -5.84
CA SER A 941 20.41 -11.15 -6.12
C SER A 941 20.07 -11.10 -7.60
N GLN A 942 21.04 -10.93 -8.49
CA GLN A 942 20.82 -10.89 -9.96
C GLN A 942 21.68 -11.93 -10.69
N PHE A 943 21.24 -12.34 -11.88
CA PHE A 943 21.73 -13.55 -12.58
C PHE A 943 22.39 -13.27 -13.93
N PHE A 944 23.27 -12.27 -13.99
CA PHE A 944 24.06 -11.94 -15.18
C PHE A 944 25.58 -12.01 -14.94
N PRO A 945 26.41 -12.16 -15.99
CA PRO A 945 27.86 -12.35 -15.84
C PRO A 945 28.53 -11.19 -15.10
N ALA A 946 29.15 -11.49 -13.96
CA ALA A 946 29.74 -10.48 -13.09
C ALA A 946 30.89 -11.04 -12.25
N GLN A 947 31.78 -10.15 -11.81
CA GLN A 947 32.86 -10.48 -10.89
C GLN A 947 32.87 -9.52 -9.70
N LEU A 948 32.95 -10.10 -8.50
CA LEU A 948 33.08 -9.40 -7.24
C LEU A 948 34.46 -9.66 -6.63
N ASN A 949 35.23 -8.59 -6.42
CA ASN A 949 36.33 -8.62 -5.46
C ASN A 949 35.78 -8.43 -4.04
N TRP A 950 35.49 -9.54 -3.36
CA TRP A 950 34.92 -9.54 -2.02
C TRP A 950 36.02 -9.27 -0.98
N THR A 951 36.39 -8.00 -0.87
CA THR A 951 37.53 -7.53 -0.06
C THR A 951 37.42 -7.93 1.41
N ASP A 952 36.22 -7.88 1.99
CA ASP A 952 35.95 -8.24 3.40
C ASP A 952 36.29 -9.70 3.71
N LYS A 953 36.19 -10.61 2.72
CA LYS A 953 36.58 -12.02 2.85
C LYS A 953 37.87 -12.38 2.12
N LYS A 954 38.54 -11.42 1.46
CA LYS A 954 39.74 -11.64 0.63
C LYS A 954 39.53 -12.74 -0.44
N MET A 955 38.34 -12.78 -1.03
CA MET A 955 37.97 -13.73 -2.08
C MET A 955 37.56 -12.99 -3.35
N ILE A 956 37.74 -13.63 -4.51
CA ILE A 956 37.14 -13.17 -5.77
C ILE A 956 36.06 -14.17 -6.16
N VAL A 957 34.84 -13.66 -6.33
CA VAL A 957 33.66 -14.43 -6.72
C VAL A 957 33.31 -14.07 -8.15
N GLU A 958 33.20 -15.07 -9.01
CA GLU A 958 32.85 -14.92 -10.42
C GLU A 958 31.50 -15.61 -10.66
N GLN A 959 30.55 -14.87 -11.21
CA GLN A 959 29.29 -15.37 -11.72
C GLN A 959 29.36 -15.46 -13.23
N THR A 960 29.08 -16.64 -13.78
CA THR A 960 29.02 -16.91 -15.22
C THR A 960 27.70 -17.58 -15.59
N GLY A 961 27.35 -17.53 -16.87
CA GLY A 961 26.03 -17.93 -17.35
C GLY A 961 25.16 -16.70 -17.57
N ASP A 962 24.24 -16.83 -18.52
CA ASP A 962 23.41 -15.73 -18.99
C ASP A 962 22.03 -16.30 -19.35
N LEU A 963 20.99 -15.81 -18.66
CA LEU A 963 19.61 -16.25 -18.86
C LEU A 963 19.08 -15.97 -20.26
N THR A 964 19.77 -15.13 -21.05
CA THR A 964 19.46 -14.91 -22.47
C THR A 964 19.82 -16.11 -23.36
N HIS A 965 20.68 -17.02 -22.89
CA HIS A 965 21.21 -18.15 -23.67
C HIS A 965 20.98 -19.52 -23.00
N ASP A 966 21.09 -19.62 -21.67
CA ASP A 966 21.00 -20.86 -20.89
C ASP A 966 20.22 -20.64 -19.59
N THR A 967 19.79 -21.72 -18.94
CA THR A 967 19.10 -21.69 -17.63
C THR A 967 20.04 -21.97 -16.45
N PHE A 968 21.34 -22.13 -16.70
CA PHE A 968 22.35 -22.37 -15.66
C PHE A 968 23.19 -21.13 -15.36
N ILE A 969 23.26 -20.79 -14.07
CA ILE A 969 24.17 -19.79 -13.53
C ILE A 969 25.22 -20.50 -12.66
N ARG A 970 26.48 -20.11 -12.80
CA ARG A 970 27.61 -20.72 -12.11
C ARG A 970 28.34 -19.67 -11.29
N ILE A 971 28.45 -19.91 -9.99
CA ILE A 971 29.16 -19.08 -9.03
C ILE A 971 30.45 -19.81 -8.67
N ARG A 972 31.59 -19.19 -9.01
CA ARG A 972 32.93 -19.74 -8.83
C ARG A 972 33.75 -18.87 -7.90
N ILE A 973 34.53 -19.49 -7.01
CA ILE A 973 35.60 -18.79 -6.29
C ILE A 973 36.87 -18.86 -7.13
N THR A 974 37.30 -17.73 -7.71
CA THR A 974 38.47 -17.70 -8.59
C THR A 974 39.76 -17.44 -7.83
N LYS A 975 39.68 -16.82 -6.65
CA LYS A 975 40.82 -16.56 -5.77
C LYS A 975 40.40 -16.51 -4.31
N GLY A 976 41.31 -16.94 -3.43
CA GLY A 976 41.11 -16.90 -1.98
C GLY A 976 40.44 -18.17 -1.43
N SER A 977 40.25 -18.19 -0.11
CA SER A 977 39.54 -19.26 0.58
C SER A 977 39.03 -18.76 1.92
N GLY A 978 37.85 -19.21 2.35
CA GLY A 978 37.26 -18.79 3.61
C GLY A 978 35.90 -19.41 3.87
N ARG A 979 35.37 -19.20 5.08
CA ARG A 979 33.99 -19.56 5.42
C ARG A 979 33.04 -18.43 5.03
N ALA A 980 31.96 -18.80 4.38
CA ALA A 980 30.87 -17.88 4.04
C ALA A 980 29.55 -18.65 3.86
N VAL A 981 28.45 -17.96 4.12
CA VAL A 981 27.11 -18.38 3.73
C VAL A 981 26.78 -17.73 2.39
N LEU A 982 26.31 -18.52 1.42
CA LEU A 982 25.78 -18.00 0.17
C LEU A 982 24.25 -18.07 0.22
N LYS A 983 23.59 -16.94 -0.02
CA LYS A 983 22.14 -16.83 -0.18
C LYS A 983 21.84 -16.46 -1.62
N ILE A 984 21.44 -17.45 -2.41
CA ILE A 984 21.13 -17.28 -3.82
C ILE A 984 19.63 -17.11 -3.95
N ARG A 985 19.16 -16.01 -4.55
CA ARG A 985 17.72 -15.77 -4.75
C ARG A 985 17.11 -16.92 -5.55
N ILE A 986 15.90 -17.33 -5.18
CA ILE A 986 15.06 -18.21 -5.99
C ILE A 986 13.95 -17.34 -6.57
N PRO A 987 14.01 -16.95 -7.85
CA PRO A 987 12.99 -16.09 -8.44
C PRO A 987 11.60 -16.70 -8.39
N SER A 988 10.58 -15.89 -8.13
CA SER A 988 9.17 -16.33 -8.11
C SER A 988 8.70 -16.98 -9.41
N TRP A 989 9.27 -16.60 -10.57
CA TRP A 989 8.98 -17.22 -11.87
C TRP A 989 9.62 -18.61 -12.06
N CYS A 990 10.59 -19.00 -11.23
CA CYS A 990 11.34 -20.23 -11.37
C CYS A 990 10.63 -21.40 -10.67
N LYS A 991 10.20 -22.41 -11.45
CA LYS A 991 9.69 -23.67 -10.90
C LYS A 991 10.74 -24.77 -11.04
N GLY A 992 11.08 -25.47 -9.96
CA GLY A 992 12.05 -26.57 -9.99
C GLY A 992 13.52 -26.15 -9.90
N PHE A 993 13.81 -25.08 -9.16
CA PHE A 993 15.19 -24.65 -8.82
C PHE A 993 16.05 -25.82 -8.31
N LYS A 994 17.29 -25.90 -8.76
CA LYS A 994 18.29 -26.87 -8.25
C LYS A 994 19.66 -26.23 -8.13
N ALA A 995 20.42 -26.63 -7.10
CA ALA A 995 21.81 -26.25 -6.93
C ALA A 995 22.71 -27.50 -6.89
N THR A 996 23.83 -27.45 -7.58
CA THR A 996 24.80 -28.54 -7.70
C THR A 996 26.22 -28.04 -7.48
N CYS A 997 27.12 -28.91 -7.02
CA CYS A 997 28.56 -28.68 -6.96
C CYS A 997 29.26 -29.89 -7.54
N ALA A 998 30.22 -29.69 -8.45
CA ALA A 998 30.91 -30.78 -9.15
C ALA A 998 29.94 -31.83 -9.76
N LYS A 999 28.79 -31.38 -10.27
CA LYS A 999 27.70 -32.22 -10.84
C LYS A 999 26.98 -33.13 -9.84
N GLN A 1000 27.17 -32.93 -8.54
CA GLN A 1000 26.39 -33.58 -7.49
C GLN A 1000 25.36 -32.60 -6.92
N ASP A 1001 24.16 -33.08 -6.62
CA ASP A 1001 23.12 -32.29 -5.98
C ASP A 1001 23.61 -31.83 -4.60
N LEU A 1002 23.52 -30.52 -4.36
CA LEU A 1002 23.81 -29.95 -3.05
C LEU A 1002 22.60 -30.10 -2.15
N HIS A 1003 22.83 -30.41 -0.87
CA HIS A 1003 21.85 -30.19 0.16
C HIS A 1003 21.89 -28.72 0.58
N TYR A 1004 20.75 -28.03 0.50
CA TYR A 1004 20.60 -26.62 0.89
C TYR A 1004 19.27 -26.39 1.61
N GLU A 1005 19.21 -25.37 2.44
CA GLU A 1005 17.96 -24.89 3.05
C GLU A 1005 17.32 -23.88 2.10
N THR A 1006 16.00 -23.97 1.91
CA THR A 1006 15.23 -22.90 1.28
C THR A 1006 14.50 -22.12 2.36
N ARG A 1007 14.77 -20.83 2.47
CA ARG A 1007 14.10 -19.94 3.43
C ARG A 1007 13.99 -18.53 2.87
N ASP A 1008 12.83 -17.90 3.04
CA ASP A 1008 12.56 -16.51 2.66
C ASP A 1008 12.87 -16.19 1.18
N GLY A 1009 12.66 -17.15 0.28
CA GLY A 1009 12.97 -17.00 -1.16
C GLY A 1009 14.45 -17.16 -1.53
N TYR A 1010 15.28 -17.73 -0.64
CA TYR A 1010 16.69 -17.98 -0.90
C TYR A 1010 17.05 -19.46 -0.75
N CYS A 1011 17.94 -19.92 -1.64
CA CYS A 1011 18.77 -21.10 -1.45
C CYS A 1011 19.96 -20.73 -0.56
N ILE A 1012 20.07 -21.37 0.60
CA ILE A 1012 21.07 -21.08 1.63
C ILE A 1012 22.09 -22.21 1.69
N ILE A 1013 23.35 -21.88 1.37
CA ILE A 1013 24.47 -22.83 1.35
C ILE A 1013 25.56 -22.32 2.28
N SER A 1014 25.81 -23.03 3.37
CA SER A 1014 26.90 -22.74 4.30
C SER A 1014 28.11 -23.60 3.97
N GLY A 1015 29.28 -23.00 3.75
CA GLY A 1015 30.45 -23.73 3.28
C GLY A 1015 31.79 -23.12 3.69
N SER A 1016 32.84 -23.93 3.57
CA SER A 1016 34.22 -23.46 3.50
C SER A 1016 34.62 -23.51 2.03
N TRP A 1017 34.79 -22.34 1.44
CA TRP A 1017 35.03 -22.19 0.02
C TRP A 1017 36.51 -21.99 -0.25
N LYS A 1018 37.01 -22.54 -1.34
CA LYS A 1018 38.38 -22.36 -1.82
C LYS A 1018 38.39 -22.08 -3.32
N GLN A 1019 39.51 -21.54 -3.79
CA GLN A 1019 39.78 -21.37 -5.20
C GLN A 1019 39.46 -22.66 -5.99
N GLY A 1020 38.66 -22.50 -7.05
CA GLY A 1020 38.22 -23.58 -7.93
C GLY A 1020 36.86 -24.18 -7.58
N ASP A 1021 36.29 -23.89 -6.40
CA ASP A 1021 34.94 -24.33 -6.08
C ASP A 1021 33.91 -23.67 -7.00
N VAL A 1022 32.94 -24.45 -7.49
CA VAL A 1022 31.90 -24.00 -8.42
C VAL A 1022 30.54 -24.54 -7.98
N ILE A 1023 29.61 -23.63 -7.76
CA ILE A 1023 28.20 -23.91 -7.54
C ILE A 1023 27.45 -23.60 -8.83
N SER A 1024 26.71 -24.57 -9.35
CA SER A 1024 25.84 -24.35 -10.51
C SER A 1024 24.39 -24.39 -10.05
N VAL A 1025 23.65 -23.32 -10.30
CA VAL A 1025 22.20 -23.24 -10.07
C VAL A 1025 21.47 -23.34 -11.40
N HIS A 1026 20.40 -24.12 -11.41
CA HIS A 1026 19.49 -24.30 -12.53
C HIS A 1026 18.21 -23.53 -12.26
N LEU A 1027 17.86 -22.63 -13.18
CA LEU A 1027 16.72 -21.72 -13.12
C LEU A 1027 15.77 -22.00 -14.32
N PRO A 1028 14.94 -23.05 -14.27
CA PRO A 1028 14.00 -23.34 -15.36
C PRO A 1028 13.07 -22.15 -15.64
N MET A 1029 13.02 -21.76 -16.92
CA MET A 1029 12.14 -20.70 -17.43
C MET A 1029 10.92 -21.31 -18.12
N HIS A 1030 9.75 -20.71 -17.90
CA HIS A 1030 8.48 -21.12 -18.48
C HIS A 1030 7.73 -19.90 -19.05
N LEU A 1031 6.85 -20.16 -20.03
CA LEU A 1031 5.91 -19.15 -20.51
C LEU A 1031 4.87 -18.85 -19.44
N ARG A 1032 4.50 -17.57 -19.33
CA ARG A 1032 3.40 -17.09 -18.49
C ARG A 1032 2.78 -15.85 -19.11
N LEU A 1033 1.50 -15.64 -18.84
CA LEU A 1033 0.79 -14.41 -19.16
C LEU A 1033 0.62 -13.59 -17.88
N GLU A 1034 0.77 -12.28 -17.99
CA GLU A 1034 0.31 -11.34 -16.98
C GLU A 1034 -0.77 -10.46 -17.59
N HIS A 1035 -1.88 -10.32 -16.87
CA HIS A 1035 -2.96 -9.43 -17.28
C HIS A 1035 -2.62 -7.99 -16.92
N LEU A 1036 -3.01 -7.08 -17.79
CA LEU A 1036 -2.99 -5.67 -17.44
C LEU A 1036 -4.07 -5.40 -16.36
N PRO A 1037 -3.75 -4.68 -15.26
CA PRO A 1037 -4.71 -4.36 -14.21
C PRO A 1037 -6.01 -3.76 -14.76
N SER A 1038 -7.15 -4.19 -14.24
CA SER A 1038 -8.50 -3.81 -14.70
C SER A 1038 -8.87 -4.18 -16.15
N GLN A 1039 -7.97 -4.77 -16.95
CA GLN A 1039 -8.23 -5.19 -18.33
C GLN A 1039 -7.74 -6.63 -18.59
N PRO A 1040 -8.43 -7.67 -18.06
CA PRO A 1040 -7.96 -9.06 -18.11
C PRO A 1040 -7.82 -9.65 -19.52
N HIS A 1041 -8.44 -9.03 -20.53
CA HIS A 1041 -8.30 -9.46 -21.92
C HIS A 1041 -7.06 -8.89 -22.62
N ILE A 1042 -6.33 -7.98 -21.98
CA ILE A 1042 -5.03 -7.48 -22.44
C ILE A 1042 -3.95 -8.17 -21.61
N VAL A 1043 -2.99 -8.80 -22.29
CA VAL A 1043 -1.94 -9.60 -21.68
C VAL A 1043 -0.56 -9.20 -22.15
N ALA A 1044 0.39 -9.23 -21.22
CA ALA A 1044 1.82 -9.29 -21.50
C ALA A 1044 2.31 -10.74 -21.44
N LEU A 1045 3.12 -11.14 -22.40
CA LEU A 1045 3.72 -12.47 -22.45
C LEU A 1045 5.12 -12.42 -21.82
N TYR A 1046 5.45 -13.41 -21.00
CA TYR A 1046 6.79 -13.56 -20.43
C TYR A 1046 7.33 -14.97 -20.62
N TYR A 1047 8.66 -15.06 -20.66
CA TYR A 1047 9.40 -16.30 -20.48
C TYR A 1047 10.46 -16.13 -19.38
N GLY A 1048 10.21 -16.74 -18.22
CA GLY A 1048 11.00 -16.46 -17.02
C GLY A 1048 10.93 -14.98 -16.63
N PRO A 1049 12.07 -14.24 -16.57
CA PRO A 1049 12.10 -12.83 -16.25
C PRO A 1049 11.90 -11.89 -17.45
N PHE A 1050 11.92 -12.41 -18.68
CA PHE A 1050 11.84 -11.61 -19.91
C PHE A 1050 10.39 -11.36 -20.30
N ALA A 1051 9.98 -10.10 -20.33
CA ALA A 1051 8.82 -9.66 -21.08
C ALA A 1051 9.11 -9.82 -22.58
N LEU A 1052 8.13 -10.33 -23.31
CA LEU A 1052 8.22 -10.57 -24.74
C LEU A 1052 7.32 -9.57 -25.47
N ALA A 1053 7.85 -9.01 -26.56
CA ALA A 1053 7.10 -8.13 -27.44
C ALA A 1053 6.86 -8.81 -28.79
N ALA A 1054 5.67 -8.60 -29.35
CA ALA A 1054 5.37 -8.98 -30.71
C ALA A 1054 6.10 -8.05 -31.70
N ASP A 1055 6.75 -8.65 -32.69
CA ASP A 1055 7.42 -7.98 -33.80
C ASP A 1055 6.37 -7.57 -34.84
N MET A 1056 6.15 -6.26 -34.97
CA MET A 1056 5.13 -5.66 -35.85
C MET A 1056 5.73 -5.09 -37.14
N GLY A 1057 6.97 -5.48 -37.49
CA GLY A 1057 7.65 -5.06 -38.71
C GLY A 1057 8.29 -3.67 -38.63
N THR A 1058 8.74 -3.13 -39.77
CA THR A 1058 9.58 -1.92 -39.84
C THR A 1058 8.92 -0.77 -40.58
N GLU A 1059 7.61 -0.83 -40.82
CA GLU A 1059 6.93 0.13 -41.69
C GLU A 1059 7.00 1.57 -41.13
N GLY A 1060 7.43 2.51 -41.96
CA GLY A 1060 7.52 3.92 -41.59
C GLY A 1060 8.63 4.25 -40.58
N ILE A 1061 9.50 3.31 -40.24
CA ILE A 1061 10.69 3.55 -39.41
C ILE A 1061 11.82 4.06 -40.32
N THR A 1062 12.38 5.22 -39.98
CA THR A 1062 13.55 5.81 -40.63
C THR A 1062 14.54 6.28 -39.57
N GLU A 1063 15.81 6.45 -39.93
CA GLU A 1063 16.85 6.85 -38.98
C GLU A 1063 16.53 8.17 -38.26
N ASP A 1064 16.04 9.19 -38.98
CA ASP A 1064 15.63 10.47 -38.40
C ASP A 1064 14.36 10.40 -37.52
N ARG A 1065 13.58 9.31 -37.60
CA ARG A 1065 12.41 9.08 -36.74
C ARG A 1065 12.78 8.33 -35.48
N VAL A 1066 13.79 7.47 -35.54
CA VAL A 1066 14.34 6.75 -34.38
C VAL A 1066 15.23 7.68 -33.57
N ASN A 1067 16.05 8.52 -34.21
CA ASN A 1067 16.95 9.46 -33.55
C ASN A 1067 16.38 10.87 -33.57
N VAL A 1068 15.74 11.25 -32.47
CA VAL A 1068 14.94 12.47 -32.34
C VAL A 1068 15.72 13.61 -31.68
N THR A 1069 15.32 14.85 -31.96
CA THR A 1069 15.77 16.04 -31.22
C THR A 1069 14.76 16.39 -30.11
N ASP A 1070 14.91 17.54 -29.43
CA ASP A 1070 14.08 18.00 -28.30
C ASP A 1070 12.56 18.17 -28.55
N ASN A 1071 12.02 17.75 -29.70
CA ASN A 1071 10.62 17.92 -30.08
C ASN A 1071 9.62 17.03 -29.31
N TYR A 1072 10.05 16.26 -28.30
CA TYR A 1072 9.17 15.37 -27.53
C TYR A 1072 8.09 16.10 -26.71
N PHE A 1073 8.29 17.40 -26.43
CA PHE A 1073 7.36 18.22 -25.65
C PHE A 1073 6.20 18.82 -26.49
N GLY A 1074 6.02 18.33 -27.73
CA GLY A 1074 5.03 18.79 -28.71
C GLY A 1074 4.11 17.68 -29.24
N GLY A 1075 3.53 16.87 -28.35
CA GLY A 1075 2.58 15.80 -28.68
C GLY A 1075 3.21 14.59 -29.41
N TYR A 1076 2.59 13.40 -29.28
CA TYR A 1076 3.14 12.20 -29.90
C TYR A 1076 2.93 12.21 -31.43
N PRO A 1077 4.00 12.12 -32.25
CA PRO A 1077 3.88 12.28 -33.69
C PRO A 1077 3.00 11.19 -34.34
N SER A 1078 2.16 11.58 -35.30
CA SER A 1078 1.24 10.64 -35.98
C SER A 1078 1.94 9.47 -36.67
N TYR A 1079 3.20 9.63 -37.10
CA TYR A 1079 3.96 8.55 -37.73
C TYR A 1079 4.37 7.42 -36.76
N MET A 1080 4.29 7.65 -35.45
CA MET A 1080 4.60 6.66 -34.42
C MET A 1080 3.42 5.74 -34.10
N GLN A 1081 2.20 6.12 -34.50
CA GLN A 1081 1.02 5.25 -34.46
C GLN A 1081 1.15 4.14 -35.52
N PRO A 1082 0.64 2.92 -35.28
CA PRO A 1082 0.59 1.88 -36.31
C PRO A 1082 -0.39 2.25 -37.44
N ALA A 1083 -0.08 1.83 -38.67
CA ALA A 1083 -0.97 2.04 -39.82
C ALA A 1083 -2.16 1.07 -39.82
N ASP A 1084 -1.94 -0.16 -39.36
CA ASP A 1084 -2.94 -1.23 -39.27
C ASP A 1084 -3.30 -1.56 -37.81
N PRO A 1085 -4.52 -2.07 -37.55
CA PRO A 1085 -4.89 -2.56 -36.23
C PRO A 1085 -3.99 -3.72 -35.77
N ILE A 1086 -3.65 -3.72 -34.48
CA ILE A 1086 -2.89 -4.82 -33.87
C ILE A 1086 -3.77 -6.08 -33.79
N PRO A 1087 -3.36 -7.22 -34.38
CA PRO A 1087 -4.15 -8.44 -34.34
C PRO A 1087 -4.18 -9.02 -32.92
N ALA A 1088 -5.30 -9.61 -32.54
CA ALA A 1088 -5.45 -10.25 -31.24
C ALA A 1088 -4.86 -11.67 -31.25
N LEU A 1089 -4.29 -12.10 -30.13
CA LEU A 1089 -3.86 -13.47 -29.91
C LEU A 1089 -5.08 -14.40 -29.86
N THR A 1090 -4.96 -15.59 -30.43
CA THR A 1090 -6.02 -16.62 -30.43
C THR A 1090 -5.48 -17.90 -29.83
N GLY A 1091 -5.92 -18.24 -28.61
CA GLY A 1091 -5.46 -19.43 -27.92
C GLY A 1091 -5.77 -19.43 -26.42
N SER A 1092 -5.62 -20.60 -25.80
CA SER A 1092 -5.96 -20.80 -24.39
C SER A 1092 -5.06 -19.99 -23.46
N ARG A 1093 -5.66 -19.35 -22.46
CA ARG A 1093 -4.93 -18.63 -21.39
C ARG A 1093 -4.26 -19.54 -20.37
N THR A 1094 -4.75 -20.76 -20.20
CA THR A 1094 -4.23 -21.75 -19.22
C THR A 1094 -3.25 -22.73 -19.85
N ASN A 1095 -3.39 -23.04 -21.14
CA ASN A 1095 -2.43 -23.83 -21.91
C ASN A 1095 -1.80 -23.01 -23.05
N LEU A 1096 -0.51 -22.68 -22.90
CA LEU A 1096 0.25 -21.85 -23.83
C LEU A 1096 0.93 -22.63 -24.97
N ASP A 1097 0.54 -23.88 -25.26
CA ASP A 1097 1.11 -24.71 -26.34
C ASP A 1097 0.96 -24.11 -27.76
N TRP A 1098 0.07 -23.12 -27.92
CA TRP A 1098 -0.11 -22.34 -29.13
C TRP A 1098 1.00 -21.29 -29.34
N ILE A 1099 1.87 -21.08 -28.34
CA ILE A 1099 3.08 -20.26 -28.42
C ILE A 1099 4.29 -21.19 -28.40
N ARG A 1100 5.02 -21.26 -29.51
CA ARG A 1100 6.14 -22.18 -29.67
C ARG A 1100 7.47 -21.43 -29.60
N LYS A 1101 8.38 -21.91 -28.75
CA LYS A 1101 9.76 -21.41 -28.71
C LYS A 1101 10.53 -21.88 -29.95
N THR A 1102 11.26 -20.97 -30.57
CA THR A 1102 12.23 -21.30 -31.62
C THR A 1102 13.45 -21.99 -30.99
N GLU A 1103 13.83 -23.14 -31.52
CA GLU A 1103 14.97 -23.90 -31.00
C GLU A 1103 16.27 -23.07 -31.03
N GLY A 1104 17.01 -23.09 -29.92
CA GLY A 1104 18.28 -22.37 -29.77
C GLY A 1104 18.17 -20.84 -29.68
N LYS A 1105 16.95 -20.27 -29.70
CA LYS A 1105 16.73 -18.82 -29.62
C LYS A 1105 15.75 -18.46 -28.51
N LEU A 1106 15.91 -17.26 -27.95
CA LEU A 1106 14.91 -16.66 -27.06
C LEU A 1106 13.83 -15.95 -27.88
N GLU A 1107 13.24 -16.68 -28.83
CA GLU A 1107 12.19 -16.19 -29.74
C GLU A 1107 11.01 -17.16 -29.70
N PHE A 1108 9.81 -16.64 -29.90
CA PHE A 1108 8.59 -17.42 -29.87
C PHE A 1108 7.70 -17.07 -31.06
N SER A 1109 6.79 -17.96 -31.44
CA SER A 1109 5.80 -17.68 -32.48
C SER A 1109 4.46 -18.30 -32.12
N THR A 1110 3.38 -17.57 -32.38
CA THR A 1110 2.03 -18.11 -32.23
C THR A 1110 1.70 -19.08 -33.37
N THR A 1111 0.68 -19.92 -33.19
CA THR A 1111 0.13 -20.72 -34.28
C THR A 1111 -0.65 -19.87 -35.29
N ALA A 1112 -1.41 -18.89 -34.80
CA ALA A 1112 -2.14 -17.89 -35.57
C ALA A 1112 -2.47 -16.69 -34.66
N THR A 1113 -2.99 -15.62 -35.25
CA THR A 1113 -3.66 -14.51 -34.56
C THR A 1113 -5.04 -14.29 -35.19
N SER A 1114 -5.76 -13.24 -34.79
CA SER A 1114 -7.13 -12.97 -35.28
C SER A 1114 -7.23 -12.73 -36.79
N ASP A 1115 -6.13 -12.39 -37.46
CA ASP A 1115 -6.06 -12.21 -38.92
C ASP A 1115 -5.64 -13.50 -39.66
N GLY A 1116 -5.39 -14.60 -38.93
CA GLY A 1116 -4.94 -15.88 -39.45
C GLY A 1116 -3.43 -16.04 -39.59
N ASN A 1117 -2.63 -14.99 -39.33
CA ASN A 1117 -1.18 -15.03 -39.46
C ASN A 1117 -0.49 -15.23 -38.09
N PRO A 1118 0.60 -16.02 -38.02
CA PRO A 1118 1.39 -16.12 -36.80
C PRO A 1118 2.18 -14.83 -36.55
N VAL A 1119 2.37 -14.48 -35.29
CA VAL A 1119 3.22 -13.34 -34.88
C VAL A 1119 4.45 -13.85 -34.13
N ARG A 1120 5.60 -13.22 -34.41
CA ARG A 1120 6.88 -13.51 -33.76
C ARG A 1120 7.03 -12.66 -32.51
N PHE A 1121 7.49 -13.27 -31.42
CA PHE A 1121 7.79 -12.61 -30.16
C PHE A 1121 9.29 -12.67 -29.87
N VAL A 1122 9.85 -11.54 -29.43
CA VAL A 1122 11.25 -11.38 -29.03
C VAL A 1122 11.33 -10.73 -27.64
N PRO A 1123 12.47 -10.81 -26.91
CA PRO A 1123 12.62 -10.12 -25.63
C PRO A 1123 12.44 -8.62 -25.83
N LEU A 1124 11.66 -7.97 -24.96
CA LEU A 1124 11.27 -6.58 -25.12
C LEU A 1124 12.45 -5.63 -25.24
N TYR A 1125 13.53 -5.86 -24.49
CA TYR A 1125 14.71 -5.01 -24.59
C TYR A 1125 15.39 -5.07 -25.97
N LYS A 1126 15.17 -6.13 -26.77
CA LYS A 1126 15.76 -6.30 -28.11
C LYS A 1126 14.96 -5.66 -29.25
N THR A 1127 13.86 -4.96 -28.98
CA THR A 1127 13.00 -4.33 -30.00
C THR A 1127 13.60 -3.04 -30.58
N PHE A 1128 14.79 -3.13 -31.18
CA PHE A 1128 15.46 -2.02 -31.86
C PHE A 1128 15.07 -1.95 -33.33
N GLY A 1129 14.72 -0.76 -33.83
CA GLY A 1129 14.43 -0.54 -35.26
C GLY A 1129 13.17 -1.23 -35.79
N ILE A 1130 12.33 -1.76 -34.91
CA ILE A 1130 11.06 -2.42 -35.24
C ILE A 1130 9.90 -1.76 -34.51
N ARG A 1131 8.71 -1.89 -35.09
CA ARG A 1131 7.45 -1.68 -34.37
C ARG A 1131 7.23 -2.87 -33.45
N PHE A 1132 6.70 -2.61 -32.27
CA PHE A 1132 6.44 -3.66 -31.30
C PHE A 1132 5.17 -3.40 -30.50
N THR A 1133 4.68 -4.45 -29.84
CA THR A 1133 3.68 -4.33 -28.79
C THR A 1133 4.01 -5.32 -27.67
N ASP A 1134 4.06 -4.85 -26.44
CA ASP A 1134 4.32 -5.64 -25.22
C ASP A 1134 3.01 -6.12 -24.56
N TYR A 1135 1.92 -5.38 -24.79
CA TYR A 1135 0.55 -5.79 -24.48
C TYR A 1135 -0.22 -6.18 -25.74
N MET A 1136 -0.95 -7.29 -25.69
CA MET A 1136 -1.83 -7.73 -26.76
C MET A 1136 -3.18 -8.18 -26.24
N LYS A 1137 -4.23 -7.96 -27.03
CA LYS A 1137 -5.54 -8.54 -26.76
C LYS A 1137 -5.47 -10.06 -26.93
N LEU A 1138 -6.03 -10.81 -25.99
CA LEU A 1138 -6.20 -12.25 -26.05
C LEU A 1138 -7.68 -12.59 -26.25
N ASN A 1139 -8.00 -13.21 -27.39
CA ASN A 1139 -9.27 -13.87 -27.66
C ASN A 1139 -9.12 -15.34 -27.22
N ASP A 1140 -9.45 -15.60 -25.96
CA ASP A 1140 -9.47 -16.91 -25.31
C ASP A 1140 -10.81 -17.60 -25.52
#